data_AF-A0A835ZAZ6-F1
#
_entry.id   AF-A0A835ZAZ6-F1
#
_cell.length_a   1.000
_cell.length_b   1.000
_cell.length_c   1.000
_cell.angle_alpha   90.00
_cell.angle_beta   90.00
_cell.angle_gamma   90.00
#
_symmetry.space_group_name_H-M   'P 1'
#
loop_
_entity.id
_entity.type
_entity.pdbx_description
1 polymer ?
#
loop_
_entity_poly.entity_id
_entity_poly.type
_entity_poly.pdbx_seq_one_letter_code
_entity_poly.pdbx_strand_id
1 'polypeptide(L)'
;MSQEKEEWSFTAAGGTGPRKKTRFNLLLLEHGEYYFQDYSVNYLPQARNMLPLPSNTGTLTSKGNVQIRGRLKLCSRGLLFEPADVSLPCVKYPFRSMDMPLTPAGAGRAAALRFGGAGAVKGHGALRYSEEGGLEGVFTMYCSSTMEMKANNRVGPYVYRRRGDTPTADGPATLGVGRATPDGDSGNPFVSPSWLFTFELLHTPLADFLAEAQRLREIALAVRAKGHAHEAALLSGVLSERVEGVLARGFDTFHLVDFREALLMDAPVQVGRITPLLRNPGCLMVTDKRVYFQPAEVNNVGEQMASFELARLKQLFKRRHMLRHTALELLLEDKTSGYFDFRSREERDQVFALIMQQPGVGQRVTRSMDVEAELRRWQRGEIDNYQYLAFLNTAADRSVNDLTQYPVYPWVISDYTSETLDLDDPATYRDLSKPIGALNAQRLEYFKQRLVSMPDPGAPPPRPPPLRAAPHVRMHAAALHEGQGIPPPFLYGTHYSTPGYVLFFLVRTAPEHMLCLQNGRFDAADRMFYSMASTWESVFANHADLKELIPEFYAGSGKFLGNTDDLQLGVTQTGQRLGDVELPPWARSGRDFIARCRAALESAHVSARLHLWIDLIFGCKQRGAAALDADNLFYHLTYEGNVDLDAIDDPRERAALESQARAAAVAARGGSADLP
;
A
#
# COMPACT_ATOMS: atom_id res chain seq x y z
N MET A 1 -34.15 10.72 -2.28
CA MET A 1 -33.85 9.28 -2.19
C MET A 1 -32.86 8.90 -3.28
N SER A 2 -31.56 8.84 -2.95
CA SER A 2 -30.44 8.15 -3.65
C SER A 2 -29.12 8.87 -3.32
N GLN A 3 -28.73 8.89 -2.03
CA GLN A 3 -27.40 9.38 -1.59
C GLN A 3 -26.50 8.24 -1.06
N GLU A 4 -26.98 6.99 -1.04
CA GLU A 4 -26.24 5.83 -0.52
C GLU A 4 -25.26 5.19 -1.54
N LYS A 5 -25.13 5.72 -2.77
CA LYS A 5 -24.38 5.06 -3.85
C LYS A 5 -22.97 5.62 -4.14
N GLU A 6 -22.47 6.56 -3.34
CA GLU A 6 -21.17 7.23 -3.57
C GLU A 6 -20.12 6.87 -2.51
N GLU A 7 -20.04 5.59 -2.09
CA GLU A 7 -18.99 5.13 -1.17
C GLU A 7 -17.78 4.66 -1.99
N TRP A 8 -16.67 5.41 -1.93
CA TRP A 8 -15.37 4.94 -2.41
C TRP A 8 -14.88 3.87 -1.45
N SER A 9 -14.75 2.64 -1.92
CA SER A 9 -14.26 1.54 -1.10
C SER A 9 -13.09 0.87 -1.78
N PHE A 10 -12.13 0.40 -0.97
CA PHE A 10 -10.99 -0.41 -1.42
C PHE A 10 -11.39 -1.80 -1.95
N THR A 11 -12.67 -2.01 -2.29
CA THR A 11 -13.14 -3.29 -2.81
C THR A 11 -12.63 -3.46 -4.24
N ALA A 12 -11.44 -4.04 -4.37
CA ALA A 12 -11.02 -4.77 -5.56
C ALA A 12 -11.95 -5.98 -5.75
N ALA A 13 -13.19 -5.75 -6.17
CA ALA A 13 -14.14 -6.81 -6.44
C ALA A 13 -14.03 -7.23 -7.91
N GLY A 14 -13.69 -8.49 -8.11
CA GLY A 14 -13.78 -9.21 -9.39
C GLY A 14 -13.94 -10.72 -9.22
N GLY A 15 -14.04 -11.22 -7.98
CA GLY A 15 -14.27 -12.63 -7.70
C GLY A 15 -15.75 -12.91 -7.50
N THR A 16 -16.35 -13.71 -8.37
CA THR A 16 -17.76 -14.13 -8.30
C THR A 16 -17.95 -15.32 -7.34
N GLY A 17 -17.40 -15.24 -6.13
CA GLY A 17 -17.53 -16.30 -5.13
C GLY A 17 -17.25 -15.82 -3.70
N PRO A 18 -17.81 -16.49 -2.68
CA PRO A 18 -17.49 -16.20 -1.28
C PRO A 18 -16.01 -16.48 -1.03
N ARG A 19 -15.19 -15.43 -0.92
CA ARG A 19 -13.81 -15.55 -0.41
C ARG A 19 -13.88 -16.26 0.94
N LYS A 20 -13.22 -17.42 1.09
CA LYS A 20 -12.86 -17.91 2.43
C LYS A 20 -12.08 -16.78 3.08
N LYS A 21 -12.60 -16.20 4.17
CA LYS A 21 -11.92 -15.13 4.90
C LYS A 21 -10.63 -15.70 5.50
N THR A 22 -9.52 -15.62 4.76
CA THR A 22 -8.18 -15.88 5.30
C THR A 22 -7.74 -14.67 6.10
N ARG A 23 -7.07 -14.89 7.23
CA ARG A 23 -6.46 -13.82 8.03
C ARG A 23 -5.19 -13.30 7.37
N PHE A 24 -4.51 -14.16 6.62
CA PHE A 24 -3.38 -13.76 5.79
C PHE A 24 -3.82 -12.92 4.58
N ASN A 25 -3.04 -11.88 4.31
CA ASN A 25 -2.98 -11.20 3.02
C ASN A 25 -1.56 -10.67 2.79
N LEU A 26 -1.30 -10.20 1.58
CA LEU A 26 0.02 -9.74 1.16
C LEU A 26 0.50 -8.48 1.89
N LEU A 27 -0.40 -7.67 2.46
CA LEU A 27 -0.04 -6.49 3.24
C LEU A 27 0.67 -6.86 4.56
N LEU A 28 0.64 -8.13 4.95
CA LEU A 28 1.44 -8.67 6.06
C LEU A 28 2.91 -8.90 5.71
N LEU A 29 3.26 -8.86 4.42
CA LEU A 29 4.63 -9.12 3.98
C LEU A 29 5.48 -7.84 4.05
N GLU A 30 6.79 -8.03 4.22
CA GLU A 30 7.75 -6.92 4.15
C GLU A 30 7.83 -6.39 2.71
N HIS A 31 8.19 -5.11 2.52
CA HIS A 31 8.37 -4.56 1.17
C HIS A 31 9.41 -5.39 0.37
N GLY A 32 9.01 -5.84 -0.83
CA GLY A 32 9.82 -6.70 -1.69
C GLY A 32 9.81 -8.19 -1.32
N GLU A 33 8.98 -8.61 -0.36
CA GLU A 33 8.73 -10.02 -0.07
C GLU A 33 7.56 -10.57 -0.92
N TYR A 34 7.70 -11.82 -1.37
CA TYR A 34 6.73 -12.49 -2.24
C TYR A 34 6.18 -13.75 -1.58
N TYR A 35 4.93 -14.07 -1.85
CA TYR A 35 4.26 -15.29 -1.40
C TYR A 35 4.18 -16.33 -2.52
N PHE A 36 4.61 -17.56 -2.26
CA PHE A 36 4.79 -18.59 -3.31
C PHE A 36 3.84 -19.76 -3.21
N GLN A 37 3.59 -20.25 -1.99
CA GLN A 37 2.79 -21.45 -1.79
C GLN A 37 2.28 -21.58 -0.37
N ASP A 38 1.17 -22.30 -0.17
CA ASP A 38 0.73 -22.72 1.16
C ASP A 38 0.53 -24.23 1.30
N TYR A 39 0.74 -24.67 2.54
CA TYR A 39 0.80 -26.06 2.93
C TYR A 39 -0.16 -26.30 4.09
N SER A 40 -0.97 -27.35 4.01
CA SER A 40 -1.77 -27.80 5.16
C SER A 40 -0.84 -28.47 6.16
N VAL A 41 -0.78 -27.93 7.38
CA VAL A 41 0.12 -28.43 8.43
C VAL A 41 -0.58 -28.63 9.77
N ASN A 42 0.06 -29.46 10.59
CA ASN A 42 -0.16 -29.49 12.02
C ASN A 42 1.07 -28.93 12.72
N TYR A 43 0.90 -27.91 13.55
CA TYR A 43 1.92 -27.44 14.46
C TYR A 43 1.92 -28.29 15.73
N LEU A 44 3.10 -28.81 16.09
CA LEU A 44 3.33 -29.70 17.23
C LEU A 44 4.14 -28.94 18.30
N PRO A 45 3.49 -28.18 19.20
CA PRO A 45 4.16 -27.49 20.30
C PRO A 45 4.91 -28.47 21.21
N GLN A 46 6.16 -28.11 21.56
CA GLN A 46 6.96 -28.89 22.50
C GLN A 46 6.79 -28.33 23.92
N ALA A 47 6.75 -29.20 24.94
CA ALA A 47 6.54 -28.82 26.36
C ALA A 47 7.55 -27.81 26.93
N ARG A 48 8.73 -27.61 26.29
CA ARG A 48 9.74 -26.61 26.67
C ARG A 48 9.76 -25.34 25.81
N ASN A 49 9.05 -25.34 24.68
CA ASN A 49 8.95 -24.24 23.72
C ASN A 49 7.49 -24.00 23.38
N MET A 50 6.67 -23.84 24.42
CA MET A 50 5.40 -23.16 24.25
C MET A 50 5.75 -21.87 23.48
N LEU A 51 5.21 -21.67 22.27
CA LEU A 51 4.83 -20.30 21.93
C LEU A 51 4.15 -19.77 23.18
N PRO A 52 4.33 -18.51 23.59
CA PRO A 52 3.42 -17.93 24.55
C PRO A 52 2.05 -17.91 23.84
N LEU A 53 1.36 -19.05 23.92
CA LEU A 53 -0.06 -19.19 23.77
C LEU A 53 -0.59 -18.15 24.75
N PRO A 54 -1.47 -17.23 24.32
CA PRO A 54 -2.07 -16.29 25.23
C PRO A 54 -2.62 -17.07 26.43
N SER A 55 -2.42 -16.51 27.62
CA SER A 55 -2.54 -17.14 28.95
C SER A 55 -3.88 -17.84 29.26
N ASN A 56 -4.83 -17.88 28.32
CA ASN A 56 -6.21 -18.28 28.49
C ASN A 56 -6.80 -19.23 27.41
N THR A 57 -6.02 -19.80 26.48
CA THR A 57 -6.61 -20.78 25.54
C THR A 57 -6.63 -22.19 26.14
N GLY A 58 -7.76 -22.50 26.78
CA GLY A 58 -8.08 -23.84 27.26
C GLY A 58 -8.43 -24.80 26.13
N THR A 59 -7.70 -25.91 26.08
CA THR A 59 -8.26 -27.27 26.12
C THR A 59 -7.10 -28.21 26.40
N LEU A 60 -6.78 -28.37 27.68
CA LEU A 60 -6.03 -29.53 28.14
C LEU A 60 -6.87 -30.77 27.81
N THR A 61 -6.54 -31.47 26.73
CA THR A 61 -6.88 -32.88 26.69
C THR A 61 -6.07 -33.56 27.78
N SER A 62 -6.67 -34.50 28.51
CA SER A 62 -6.09 -35.16 29.67
C SER A 62 -4.83 -36.01 29.39
N LYS A 63 -4.16 -35.83 28.22
CA LYS A 63 -2.98 -36.57 27.76
C LYS A 63 -1.99 -35.76 26.89
N GLY A 64 -1.65 -34.53 27.29
CA GLY A 64 -0.29 -33.98 27.13
C GLY A 64 0.27 -33.59 25.75
N ASN A 65 -0.42 -33.80 24.62
CA ASN A 65 0.03 -33.30 23.31
C ASN A 65 -1.04 -32.41 22.67
N VAL A 66 -0.83 -31.10 22.71
CA VAL A 66 -1.65 -30.12 21.97
C VAL A 66 -1.18 -30.11 20.53
N GLN A 67 -2.10 -30.21 19.57
CA GLN A 67 -1.80 -30.08 18.14
C GLN A 67 -2.64 -28.94 17.57
N ILE A 68 -1.99 -28.03 16.84
CA ILE A 68 -2.64 -26.85 16.28
C ILE A 68 -2.66 -26.99 14.76
N ARG A 69 -3.84 -27.24 14.20
CA ARG A 69 -4.02 -27.30 12.74
C ARG A 69 -3.94 -25.90 12.14
N GLY A 70 -3.37 -25.78 10.96
CA GLY A 70 -3.35 -24.51 10.23
C GLY A 70 -2.79 -24.61 8.81
N ARG A 71 -2.46 -23.45 8.25
CA ARG A 71 -1.81 -23.31 6.95
C ARG A 71 -0.44 -22.68 7.15
N LEU A 72 0.60 -23.28 6.58
CA LEU A 72 1.95 -22.72 6.55
C LEU A 72 2.19 -22.13 5.17
N LYS A 73 2.54 -20.85 5.13
CA LYS A 73 2.76 -20.08 3.90
C LYS A 73 4.24 -19.86 3.71
N LEU A 74 4.72 -20.21 2.52
CA LEU A 74 6.10 -20.01 2.10
C LEU A 74 6.24 -18.67 1.39
N CYS A 75 7.09 -17.82 1.95
CA CYS A 75 7.38 -16.49 1.42
C CYS A 75 8.88 -16.37 1.10
N SER A 76 9.28 -15.40 0.28
CA SER A 76 10.70 -15.23 -0.12
C SER A 76 11.63 -15.01 1.07
N ARG A 77 11.14 -14.44 2.18
CA ARG A 77 11.94 -14.08 3.37
C ARG A 77 11.58 -14.86 4.64
N GLY A 78 10.67 -15.82 4.57
CA GLY A 78 10.32 -16.63 5.73
C GLY A 78 9.11 -17.52 5.54
N LEU A 79 8.69 -18.12 6.65
CA LEU A 79 7.46 -18.90 6.75
C LEU A 79 6.42 -18.14 7.56
N LEU A 80 5.15 -18.21 7.19
CA LEU A 80 4.05 -17.64 7.97
C LEU A 80 3.03 -18.72 8.28
N PHE A 81 2.84 -19.02 9.55
CA PHE A 81 1.84 -19.96 10.02
C PHE A 81 0.54 -19.23 10.38
N GLU A 82 -0.55 -19.67 9.76
CA GLU A 82 -1.92 -19.22 10.00
C GLU A 82 -2.69 -20.36 10.69
N PRO A 83 -2.87 -20.31 12.03
CA PRO A 83 -3.68 -21.30 12.74
C PRO A 83 -5.13 -21.29 12.27
N ALA A 84 -5.77 -22.46 12.24
CA ALA A 84 -7.20 -22.59 11.97
C ALA A 84 -8.05 -22.01 13.12
N ASP A 85 -7.54 -22.06 14.35
CA ASP A 85 -8.10 -21.34 15.48
C ASP A 85 -7.80 -19.84 15.35
N VAL A 86 -8.85 -19.06 15.13
CA VAL A 86 -8.76 -17.60 14.93
C VAL A 86 -8.32 -16.85 16.18
N SER A 87 -8.42 -17.45 17.36
CA SER A 87 -7.97 -16.83 18.61
C SER A 87 -6.45 -16.76 18.73
N LEU A 88 -5.74 -17.68 18.06
CA LEU A 88 -4.28 -17.72 18.02
C LEU A 88 -3.75 -16.78 16.94
N PRO A 89 -2.67 -16.01 17.18
CA PRO A 89 -2.10 -15.11 16.19
C PRO A 89 -1.53 -15.88 14.99
N CYS A 90 -1.53 -15.24 13.83
CA CYS A 90 -0.64 -15.65 12.74
C CYS A 90 0.81 -15.37 13.16
N VAL A 91 1.73 -16.27 12.85
CA VAL A 91 3.13 -16.15 13.29
C VAL A 91 4.06 -16.27 12.09
N LYS A 92 4.88 -15.25 11.88
CA LYS A 92 5.95 -15.24 10.89
C LYS A 92 7.27 -15.66 11.53
N TYR A 93 8.00 -16.51 10.81
CA TYR A 93 9.32 -17.02 11.10
C TYR A 93 10.28 -16.54 9.99
N PRO A 94 10.98 -15.42 10.20
CA PRO A 94 11.89 -14.88 9.19
C PRO A 94 13.09 -15.83 8.97
N PHE A 95 13.47 -16.08 7.71
CA PHE A 95 14.64 -16.91 7.37
C PHE A 95 15.93 -16.35 7.94
N ARG A 96 16.06 -15.02 8.01
CA ARG A 96 17.21 -14.33 8.65
C ARG A 96 17.37 -14.66 10.14
N SER A 97 16.32 -15.14 10.78
CA SER A 97 16.30 -15.50 12.21
C SER A 97 16.38 -17.01 12.43
N MET A 98 16.50 -17.81 11.36
CA MET A 98 16.69 -19.26 11.45
C MET A 98 18.17 -19.63 11.42
N ASP A 99 18.72 -19.98 12.58
CA ASP A 99 20.15 -20.26 12.75
C ASP A 99 20.58 -21.55 12.03
N MET A 100 19.65 -22.49 11.84
CA MET A 100 19.89 -23.78 11.21
C MET A 100 18.99 -23.97 9.98
N PRO A 101 19.40 -24.80 9.00
CA PRO A 101 18.51 -25.25 7.94
C PRO A 101 17.27 -25.94 8.51
N LEU A 102 16.19 -25.96 7.73
CA LEU A 102 15.02 -26.77 8.05
C LEU A 102 15.42 -28.24 7.89
N THR A 103 15.18 -29.05 8.92
CA THR A 103 15.59 -30.46 8.94
C THR A 103 14.39 -31.38 9.12
N PRO A 104 14.39 -32.58 8.52
CA PRO A 104 13.45 -33.64 8.89
C PRO A 104 13.49 -33.91 10.40
N ALA A 105 12.32 -34.09 11.01
CA ALA A 105 12.24 -34.45 12.42
C ALA A 105 12.65 -35.93 12.58
N GLY A 106 13.61 -36.21 13.45
CA GLY A 106 14.11 -37.58 13.66
C GLY A 106 15.56 -37.83 13.24
N ALA A 107 16.23 -36.87 12.61
CA ALA A 107 17.66 -37.00 12.25
C ALA A 107 18.54 -37.05 13.52
N GLY A 108 18.90 -38.27 13.97
CA GLY A 108 19.82 -38.54 15.07
C GLY A 108 19.18 -39.04 16.38
N ARG A 109 19.98 -39.80 17.17
CA ARG A 109 19.60 -40.54 18.40
C ARG A 109 18.85 -39.72 19.48
N ALA A 110 18.92 -38.39 19.46
CA ALA A 110 18.27 -37.51 20.44
C ALA A 110 16.76 -37.28 20.18
N ALA A 111 16.28 -37.50 18.95
CA ALA A 111 14.89 -37.27 18.57
C ALA A 111 13.93 -38.38 19.06
N ALA A 112 14.40 -39.63 19.12
CA ALA A 112 13.65 -40.79 19.65
C ALA A 112 13.27 -40.63 21.14
N LEU A 113 14.02 -39.83 21.90
CA LEU A 113 13.75 -39.53 23.31
C LEU A 113 12.72 -38.41 23.51
N ARG A 114 12.48 -37.54 22.51
CA ARG A 114 11.59 -36.36 22.64
C ARG A 114 10.14 -36.61 22.23
N PHE A 115 9.90 -37.55 21.31
CA PHE A 115 8.56 -37.85 20.79
C PHE A 115 7.91 -39.10 21.41
N GLY A 116 8.46 -39.56 22.55
CA GLY A 116 7.98 -40.75 23.24
C GLY A 116 8.46 -42.03 22.54
N GLY A 117 9.50 -42.66 23.10
CA GLY A 117 9.91 -43.98 22.66
C GLY A 117 8.75 -44.97 22.77
N ALA A 118 8.48 -45.71 21.70
CA ALA A 118 7.67 -46.93 21.68
C ALA A 118 6.36 -46.85 22.51
N GLY A 119 5.52 -45.85 22.24
CA GLY A 119 4.21 -45.73 22.86
C GLY A 119 3.19 -45.19 21.89
N ALA A 120 2.36 -46.08 21.34
CA ALA A 120 1.29 -45.76 20.42
C ALA A 120 0.50 -44.51 20.86
N VAL A 121 0.45 -43.50 19.99
CA VAL A 121 -0.53 -42.40 20.10
C VAL A 121 -1.91 -43.01 19.85
N LYS A 122 -2.59 -43.45 20.92
CA LYS A 122 -3.94 -44.02 20.81
C LYS A 122 -4.92 -42.95 20.34
N GLY A 123 -5.32 -43.06 19.08
CA GLY A 123 -6.22 -42.13 18.38
C GLY A 123 -5.74 -41.73 16.99
N HIS A 124 -4.49 -42.04 16.62
CA HIS A 124 -3.91 -41.71 15.31
C HIS A 124 -3.70 -42.96 14.45
N GLY A 125 -3.79 -42.82 13.13
CA GLY A 125 -2.98 -43.62 12.22
C GLY A 125 -1.51 -43.36 12.56
N ALA A 126 -0.71 -44.40 12.75
CA ALA A 126 0.67 -44.30 13.23
C ALA A 126 1.45 -43.23 12.44
N LEU A 127 2.12 -42.30 13.16
CA LEU A 127 3.17 -41.47 12.56
C LEU A 127 4.14 -42.41 11.85
N ARG A 128 4.24 -42.28 10.53
CA ARG A 128 5.03 -43.17 9.70
C ARG A 128 6.48 -42.76 9.82
N TYR A 129 7.36 -43.74 10.00
CA TYR A 129 8.80 -43.52 9.92
C TYR A 129 9.22 -43.85 8.49
N SER A 130 9.96 -42.95 7.88
CA SER A 130 10.69 -43.23 6.63
C SER A 130 11.69 -44.37 6.85
N GLU A 131 12.07 -45.06 5.78
CA GLU A 131 13.07 -46.15 5.81
C GLU A 131 14.43 -45.67 6.38
N GLU A 132 14.71 -44.37 6.33
CA GLU A 132 15.91 -43.72 6.86
C GLU A 132 15.79 -43.24 8.33
N GLY A 133 14.68 -43.52 9.01
CA GLY A 133 14.50 -43.28 10.45
C GLY A 133 13.97 -41.89 10.86
N GLY A 134 13.58 -41.04 9.90
CA GLY A 134 12.87 -39.78 10.15
C GLY A 134 11.35 -39.95 10.18
N LEU A 135 10.63 -39.09 10.91
CA LEU A 135 9.16 -39.02 10.84
C LEU A 135 8.73 -38.49 9.47
N GLU A 136 7.96 -39.28 8.73
CA GLU A 136 7.47 -38.94 7.39
C GLU A 136 6.60 -37.68 7.46
N GLY A 137 6.90 -36.69 6.61
CA GLY A 137 6.14 -35.43 6.56
C GLY A 137 6.45 -34.43 7.69
N VAL A 138 7.32 -34.74 8.65
CA VAL A 138 7.58 -33.86 9.81
C VAL A 138 8.93 -33.16 9.67
N PHE A 139 8.96 -31.84 9.88
CA PHE A 139 10.19 -31.06 9.96
C PHE A 139 10.28 -30.20 11.21
N THR A 140 11.51 -29.82 11.53
CA THR A 140 11.83 -28.90 12.61
C THR A 140 12.59 -27.68 12.10
N MET A 141 12.33 -26.54 12.72
CA MET A 141 13.08 -25.31 12.50
C MET A 141 13.49 -24.69 13.83
N TYR A 142 14.69 -24.11 13.86
CA TYR A 142 15.17 -23.28 14.96
C TYR A 142 15.06 -21.82 14.56
N CYS A 143 14.39 -20.99 15.37
CA CYS A 143 14.22 -19.57 15.09
C CYS A 143 14.40 -18.71 16.34
N SER A 144 15.23 -17.67 16.25
CA SER A 144 15.61 -16.79 17.37
C SER A 144 14.64 -15.64 17.60
N SER A 145 13.82 -15.32 16.61
CA SER A 145 12.78 -14.30 16.71
C SER A 145 11.56 -14.64 15.88
N THR A 146 10.37 -14.35 16.40
CA THR A 146 9.11 -14.46 15.66
C THR A 146 8.39 -13.13 15.61
N MET A 147 7.47 -13.00 14.66
CA MET A 147 6.59 -11.84 14.54
C MET A 147 5.15 -12.33 14.55
N GLU A 148 4.37 -11.86 15.51
CA GLU A 148 2.97 -12.22 15.67
C GLU A 148 2.07 -11.14 15.08
N MET A 149 1.06 -11.60 14.36
CA MET A 149 0.21 -10.78 13.50
C MET A 149 -1.22 -11.25 13.65
N LYS A 150 -2.19 -10.34 13.62
CA LYS A 150 -3.65 -10.61 13.55
C LYS A 150 -4.14 -11.80 14.41
N ALA A 151 -4.62 -11.51 15.61
CA ALA A 151 -5.35 -12.47 16.46
C ALA A 151 -6.84 -12.06 16.56
N ASN A 152 -7.74 -13.01 16.80
CA ASN A 152 -9.18 -12.79 16.95
C ASN A 152 -9.84 -12.08 15.74
N ASN A 153 -9.30 -12.25 14.54
CA ASN A 153 -9.67 -11.48 13.34
C ASN A 153 -9.52 -9.94 13.50
N ARG A 154 -8.73 -9.48 14.47
CA ARG A 154 -8.47 -8.06 14.71
C ARG A 154 -7.16 -7.65 14.07
N VAL A 155 -7.19 -6.51 13.39
CA VAL A 155 -6.00 -5.88 12.83
C VAL A 155 -5.34 -5.03 13.92
N GLY A 156 -4.03 -5.16 14.06
CA GLY A 156 -3.28 -4.46 15.09
C GLY A 156 -1.77 -4.53 14.82
N PRO A 157 -0.97 -3.77 15.59
CA PRO A 157 0.47 -3.74 15.43
C PRO A 157 1.09 -5.13 15.64
N TYR A 158 2.16 -5.41 14.90
CA TYR A 158 2.87 -6.67 14.98
C TYR A 158 3.67 -6.75 16.27
N VAL A 159 3.63 -7.91 16.92
CA VAL A 159 4.38 -8.18 18.15
C VAL A 159 5.63 -8.96 17.79
N TYR A 160 6.79 -8.34 17.95
CA TYR A 160 8.08 -8.96 17.73
C TYR A 160 8.52 -9.63 19.03
N ARG A 161 8.86 -10.92 18.99
CA ARG A 161 9.37 -11.65 20.16
C ARG A 161 10.77 -12.17 19.87
N ARG A 162 11.72 -11.95 20.79
CA ARG A 162 13.07 -12.53 20.75
C ARG A 162 13.30 -13.38 21.99
N ARG A 163 14.04 -14.48 21.84
CA ARG A 163 14.41 -15.30 22.98
C ARG A 163 15.36 -14.52 23.91
N GLY A 164 14.88 -14.18 25.10
CA GLY A 164 15.59 -13.35 26.09
C GLY A 164 14.77 -12.16 26.61
N ASP A 165 13.68 -11.80 25.93
CA ASP A 165 12.75 -10.76 26.41
C ASP A 165 12.01 -11.29 27.67
N THR A 166 12.39 -10.81 28.86
CA THR A 166 11.56 -10.98 30.06
C THR A 166 10.30 -10.12 29.88
N PRO A 167 9.10 -10.64 30.21
CA PRO A 167 7.90 -9.80 30.22
C PRO A 167 8.01 -8.82 31.39
N THR A 168 8.52 -7.62 31.16
CA THR A 168 8.34 -6.51 32.10
C THR A 168 6.90 -6.05 32.01
N ALA A 169 6.26 -5.89 33.16
CA ALA A 169 4.82 -5.67 33.28
C ALA A 169 4.30 -4.34 32.69
N ASP A 170 5.15 -3.46 32.13
CA ASP A 170 4.74 -2.14 31.65
C ASP A 170 5.47 -1.70 30.36
N GLY A 171 4.71 -1.43 29.29
CA GLY A 171 5.05 -0.49 28.20
C GLY A 171 5.97 -0.95 27.05
N PRO A 172 5.90 -0.32 25.85
CA PRO A 172 6.66 -0.72 24.66
C PRO A 172 8.11 -0.21 24.74
N ALA A 173 9.08 -1.11 24.59
CA ALA A 173 10.50 -0.76 24.61
C ALA A 173 10.92 0.04 23.35
N THR A 174 11.26 1.31 23.55
CA THR A 174 12.11 2.11 22.65
C THR A 174 13.50 1.47 22.54
N LEU A 175 13.97 1.26 21.30
CA LEU A 175 15.31 0.74 20.99
C LEU A 175 16.38 1.76 21.39
N GLY A 176 17.00 1.56 22.56
CA GLY A 176 18.25 2.22 22.94
C GLY A 176 19.47 1.42 22.43
N VAL A 177 20.38 2.11 21.75
CA VAL A 177 21.66 1.57 21.26
C VAL A 177 22.56 1.27 22.47
N GLY A 178 22.73 -0.01 22.79
CA GLY A 178 23.60 -0.48 23.88
C GLY A 178 25.05 -0.65 23.44
N ARG A 179 25.95 0.09 24.09
CA ARG A 179 27.41 -0.08 24.02
C ARG A 179 27.78 -1.33 24.84
N ALA A 180 28.43 -2.31 24.22
CA ALA A 180 28.85 -3.55 24.88
C ALA A 180 30.02 -3.32 25.83
N THR A 181 29.93 -3.89 27.03
CA THR A 181 31.09 -4.14 27.91
C THR A 181 31.30 -5.66 28.00
N PRO A 182 32.54 -6.16 27.86
CA PRO A 182 32.85 -7.56 28.10
C PRO A 182 33.17 -7.74 29.58
N ASP A 183 32.55 -8.71 30.25
CA ASP A 183 33.30 -9.60 31.14
C ASP A 183 32.45 -10.79 31.59
N GLY A 184 33.17 -11.87 31.87
CA GLY A 184 32.75 -13.28 31.79
C GLY A 184 31.64 -13.74 32.73
N ASP A 185 30.90 -14.73 32.26
CA ASP A 185 30.78 -15.98 33.02
C ASP A 185 30.61 -17.18 32.07
N SER A 186 31.32 -18.26 32.38
CA SER A 186 31.43 -19.49 31.59
C SER A 186 30.40 -20.52 32.07
N GLY A 187 29.42 -20.90 31.24
CA GLY A 187 28.47 -21.95 31.60
C GLY A 187 27.53 -22.42 30.48
N ASN A 188 27.88 -23.55 29.86
CA ASN A 188 27.08 -24.46 29.01
C ASN A 188 26.81 -24.06 27.52
N PRO A 189 27.52 -24.64 26.53
CA PRO A 189 27.38 -24.30 25.11
C PRO A 189 26.16 -24.91 24.39
N PHE A 190 25.29 -25.67 25.09
CA PHE A 190 24.20 -26.44 24.45
C PHE A 190 22.80 -25.82 24.51
N VAL A 191 22.64 -24.62 25.08
CA VAL A 191 21.36 -23.90 24.99
C VAL A 191 21.38 -23.09 23.71
N SER A 192 20.95 -23.69 22.59
CA SER A 192 20.80 -22.93 21.33
C SER A 192 20.01 -21.64 21.59
N PRO A 193 20.40 -20.48 21.05
CA PRO A 193 19.72 -19.20 21.29
C PRO A 193 18.35 -19.09 20.59
N SER A 194 17.89 -20.16 19.93
CA SER A 194 16.69 -20.20 19.10
C SER A 194 15.59 -21.11 19.67
N TRP A 195 14.33 -20.74 19.51
CA TRP A 195 13.19 -21.62 19.78
C TRP A 195 13.10 -22.73 18.73
N LEU A 196 12.70 -23.94 19.13
CA LEU A 196 12.46 -25.07 18.23
C LEU A 196 10.96 -25.21 17.94
N PHE A 197 10.60 -25.13 16.67
CA PHE A 197 9.24 -25.33 16.16
C PHE A 197 9.18 -26.62 15.35
N THR A 198 8.10 -27.38 15.49
CA THR A 198 7.89 -28.66 14.80
C THR A 198 6.57 -28.62 14.03
N PHE A 199 6.61 -28.99 12.76
CA PHE A 199 5.43 -29.01 11.88
C PHE A 199 5.36 -30.34 11.14
N GLU A 200 4.15 -30.86 10.99
CA GLU A 200 3.81 -32.01 10.15
C GLU A 200 3.06 -31.52 8.90
N LEU A 201 3.56 -31.85 7.72
CA LEU A 201 2.92 -31.62 6.42
C LEU A 201 1.89 -32.72 6.14
N LEU A 202 0.68 -32.33 5.74
CA LEU A 202 -0.43 -33.28 5.57
C LEU A 202 -0.57 -33.85 4.15
N HIS A 203 -0.25 -33.05 3.14
CA HIS A 203 -0.58 -33.37 1.73
C HIS A 203 0.57 -33.04 0.77
N THR A 204 1.79 -32.92 1.28
CA THR A 204 2.95 -32.51 0.50
C THR A 204 4.14 -33.36 0.91
N PRO A 205 4.88 -33.95 -0.05
CA PRO A 205 6.12 -34.64 0.26
C PRO A 205 7.12 -33.70 0.97
N LEU A 206 7.74 -34.22 2.02
CA LEU A 206 8.66 -33.45 2.84
C LEU A 206 9.87 -32.92 2.04
N ALA A 207 10.38 -33.74 1.11
CA ALA A 207 11.53 -33.40 0.29
C ALA A 207 11.27 -32.17 -0.60
N ASP A 208 10.10 -32.13 -1.25
CA ASP A 208 9.71 -31.03 -2.14
C ASP A 208 9.62 -29.70 -1.37
N PHE A 209 8.96 -29.72 -0.21
CA PHE A 209 8.86 -28.54 0.67
C PHE A 209 10.23 -28.07 1.13
N LEU A 210 11.09 -28.99 1.59
CA LEU A 210 12.42 -28.63 2.10
C LEU A 210 13.31 -28.06 1.00
N ALA A 211 13.29 -28.65 -0.21
CA ALA A 211 14.07 -28.15 -1.34
C ALA A 211 13.70 -26.70 -1.68
N GLU A 212 12.41 -26.40 -1.75
CA GLU A 212 11.95 -25.04 -2.07
C GLU A 212 12.22 -24.05 -0.93
N ALA A 213 11.88 -24.42 0.31
CA ALA A 213 12.10 -23.57 1.48
C ALA A 213 13.58 -23.27 1.71
N GLN A 214 14.47 -24.23 1.44
CA GLN A 214 15.92 -24.04 1.54
C GLN A 214 16.46 -23.14 0.41
N ARG A 215 16.01 -23.31 -0.84
CA ARG A 215 16.36 -22.40 -1.97
C ARG A 215 16.03 -20.95 -1.63
N LEU A 216 14.82 -20.69 -1.10
CA LEU A 216 14.41 -19.33 -0.72
C LEU A 216 15.17 -18.82 0.51
N ARG A 217 15.44 -19.68 1.50
CA ARG A 217 16.25 -19.32 2.67
C ARG A 217 17.66 -18.88 2.27
N GLU A 218 18.31 -19.59 1.35
CA GLU A 218 19.64 -19.23 0.85
C GLU A 218 19.65 -17.85 0.19
N ILE A 219 18.66 -17.57 -0.65
CA ILE A 219 18.49 -16.25 -1.29
C ILE A 219 18.26 -15.15 -0.24
N ALA A 220 17.39 -15.40 0.75
CA ALA A 220 17.11 -14.44 1.82
C ALA A 220 18.36 -14.16 2.70
N LEU A 221 19.22 -15.16 2.91
CA LEU A 221 20.47 -14.99 3.66
C LEU A 221 21.55 -14.29 2.85
N ALA A 222 21.50 -14.35 1.51
CA ALA A 222 22.45 -13.64 0.64
C ALA A 222 22.37 -12.11 0.81
N VAL A 223 21.23 -11.57 1.26
CA VAL A 223 21.06 -10.14 1.62
C VAL A 223 22.12 -9.69 2.61
N ARG A 224 22.41 -10.49 3.64
CA ARG A 224 23.38 -10.13 4.68
C ARG A 224 24.79 -9.95 4.13
N ALA A 225 25.13 -10.70 3.08
CA ALA A 225 26.47 -10.69 2.50
C ALA A 225 26.62 -9.66 1.36
N LYS A 226 25.56 -9.45 0.56
CA LYS A 226 25.64 -8.74 -0.73
C LYS A 226 24.55 -7.67 -0.94
N GLY A 227 23.69 -7.44 0.04
CA GLY A 227 22.64 -6.41 0.02
C GLY A 227 21.38 -6.77 -0.77
N HIS A 228 20.39 -5.87 -0.73
CA HIS A 228 19.05 -6.10 -1.28
C HIS A 228 18.99 -6.17 -2.82
N ALA A 229 19.88 -5.46 -3.52
CA ALA A 229 19.93 -5.52 -4.99
C ALA A 229 20.31 -6.93 -5.49
N HIS A 230 21.21 -7.60 -4.77
CA HIS A 230 21.62 -8.96 -5.12
C HIS A 230 20.51 -9.98 -4.82
N GLU A 231 19.82 -9.84 -3.69
CA GLU A 231 18.62 -10.64 -3.37
C GLU A 231 17.55 -10.51 -4.46
N ALA A 232 17.25 -9.27 -4.89
CA ALA A 232 16.28 -9.01 -5.95
C ALA A 232 16.65 -9.69 -7.27
N ALA A 233 17.94 -9.67 -7.66
CA ALA A 233 18.43 -10.34 -8.85
C ALA A 233 18.27 -11.88 -8.77
N LEU A 234 18.59 -12.48 -7.63
CA LEU A 234 18.41 -13.93 -7.43
C LEU A 234 16.94 -14.33 -7.41
N LEU A 235 16.09 -13.54 -6.74
CA LEU A 235 14.63 -13.77 -6.73
C LEU A 235 14.02 -13.59 -8.12
N SER A 236 14.54 -12.68 -8.94
CA SER A 236 14.00 -12.42 -10.28
C SER A 236 13.97 -13.69 -11.14
N GLY A 237 14.96 -14.57 -11.04
CA GLY A 237 14.94 -15.87 -11.73
C GLY A 237 13.78 -16.77 -11.27
N VAL A 238 13.61 -16.93 -9.95
CA VAL A 238 12.52 -17.72 -9.35
C VAL A 238 11.13 -17.15 -9.69
N LEU A 239 11.01 -15.83 -9.69
CA LEU A 239 9.78 -15.13 -10.02
C LEU A 239 9.44 -15.28 -11.50
N SER A 240 10.42 -15.17 -12.39
CA SER A 240 10.23 -15.32 -13.83
C SER A 240 9.72 -16.72 -14.16
N GLU A 241 10.34 -17.77 -13.60
CA GLU A 241 9.87 -19.17 -13.75
C GLU A 241 8.37 -19.31 -13.45
N ARG A 242 7.89 -18.68 -12.35
CA ARG A 242 6.49 -18.80 -11.91
C ARG A 242 5.53 -17.89 -12.65
N VAL A 243 5.95 -16.69 -13.04
CA VAL A 243 5.13 -15.75 -13.80
C VAL A 243 5.00 -16.18 -15.27
N GLU A 244 6.12 -16.56 -15.89
CA GLU A 244 6.14 -17.12 -17.25
C GLU A 244 5.46 -18.49 -17.29
N GLY A 245 5.53 -19.28 -16.22
CA GLY A 245 4.81 -20.55 -16.11
C GLY A 245 3.30 -20.43 -16.34
N VAL A 246 2.69 -19.29 -15.99
CA VAL A 246 1.28 -19.03 -16.29
C VAL A 246 1.04 -18.87 -17.79
N LEU A 247 1.92 -18.15 -18.49
CA LEU A 247 1.84 -17.98 -19.94
C LEU A 247 2.11 -19.30 -20.66
N ALA A 248 3.09 -20.06 -20.18
CA ALA A 248 3.48 -21.35 -20.76
C ALA A 248 2.38 -22.42 -20.64
N ARG A 249 1.62 -22.43 -19.54
CA ARG A 249 0.45 -23.31 -19.36
C ARG A 249 -0.76 -22.89 -20.20
N GLY A 250 -0.77 -21.66 -20.72
CA GLY A 250 -1.91 -21.08 -21.42
C GLY A 250 -2.99 -20.56 -20.46
N PHE A 251 -3.99 -19.90 -21.05
CA PHE A 251 -5.16 -19.41 -20.34
C PHE A 251 -6.13 -20.57 -20.06
N ASP A 252 -6.57 -20.70 -18.81
CA ASP A 252 -7.48 -21.78 -18.40
C ASP A 252 -8.93 -21.44 -18.75
N THR A 253 -9.42 -22.03 -19.84
CA THR A 253 -10.78 -21.83 -20.33
C THR A 253 -11.84 -22.50 -19.46
N PHE A 254 -11.50 -23.42 -18.54
CA PHE A 254 -12.48 -24.04 -17.65
C PHE A 254 -13.12 -23.05 -16.68
N HIS A 255 -12.46 -21.92 -16.45
CA HIS A 255 -12.95 -20.86 -15.57
C HIS A 255 -13.76 -19.78 -16.29
N LEU A 256 -14.04 -19.94 -17.59
CA LEU A 256 -14.96 -19.05 -18.31
C LEU A 256 -16.34 -19.07 -17.65
N VAL A 257 -16.97 -17.90 -17.58
CA VAL A 257 -18.27 -17.72 -16.91
C VAL A 257 -19.38 -18.25 -17.81
N ASP A 258 -19.27 -18.02 -19.12
CA ASP A 258 -20.12 -18.63 -20.14
C ASP A 258 -19.25 -19.38 -21.15
N PHE A 259 -19.48 -20.70 -21.29
CA PHE A 259 -18.74 -21.57 -22.20
C PHE A 259 -18.90 -21.20 -23.69
N ARG A 260 -19.85 -20.31 -24.02
CA ARG A 260 -20.07 -19.78 -25.37
C ARG A 260 -19.24 -18.53 -25.67
N GLU A 261 -18.48 -18.03 -24.71
CA GLU A 261 -17.58 -16.90 -24.92
C GLU A 261 -16.47 -17.27 -25.91
N ALA A 262 -16.23 -16.39 -26.88
CA ALA A 262 -15.17 -16.54 -27.86
C ALA A 262 -13.93 -15.79 -27.39
N LEU A 263 -12.78 -16.46 -27.34
CA LEU A 263 -11.50 -15.80 -27.08
C LEU A 263 -11.14 -14.90 -28.25
N LEU A 264 -10.72 -13.67 -27.96
CA LEU A 264 -10.38 -12.67 -28.97
C LEU A 264 -8.87 -12.47 -29.16
N MET A 265 -8.07 -13.24 -28.43
CA MET A 265 -6.62 -13.18 -28.46
C MET A 265 -6.08 -14.60 -28.62
N ASP A 266 -5.04 -14.77 -29.44
CA ASP A 266 -4.42 -16.09 -29.67
C ASP A 266 -3.64 -16.59 -28.44
N ALA A 267 -3.15 -15.66 -27.61
CA ALA A 267 -2.42 -15.95 -26.39
C ALA A 267 -2.75 -14.92 -25.29
N PRO A 268 -2.71 -15.30 -24.01
CA PRO A 268 -2.90 -14.36 -22.91
C PRO A 268 -1.72 -13.39 -22.81
N VAL A 269 -1.99 -12.16 -22.37
CA VAL A 269 -0.97 -11.12 -22.18
C VAL A 269 -0.57 -11.04 -20.71
N GLN A 270 0.73 -10.98 -20.43
CA GLN A 270 1.24 -10.84 -19.07
C GLN A 270 0.91 -9.46 -18.52
N VAL A 271 0.31 -9.40 -17.33
CA VAL A 271 0.00 -8.14 -16.66
C VAL A 271 0.23 -8.22 -15.16
N GLY A 272 0.45 -7.08 -14.52
CA GLY A 272 0.35 -6.92 -13.08
C GLY A 272 -0.98 -6.27 -12.73
N ARG A 273 -1.85 -6.95 -11.98
CA ARG A 273 -3.03 -6.31 -11.40
C ARG A 273 -2.59 -5.40 -10.25
N ILE A 274 -2.92 -4.12 -10.35
CA ILE A 274 -2.60 -3.12 -9.35
C ILE A 274 -3.76 -2.99 -8.37
N THR A 275 -3.39 -3.00 -7.09
CA THR A 275 -4.25 -2.67 -5.96
C THR A 275 -3.43 -1.79 -5.01
N PRO A 276 -4.04 -1.06 -4.07
CA PRO A 276 -3.29 -0.20 -3.17
C PRO A 276 -2.09 -0.91 -2.51
N LEU A 277 -0.89 -0.36 -2.70
CA LEU A 277 0.40 -0.88 -2.23
C LEU A 277 0.86 -2.23 -2.80
N LEU A 278 0.09 -2.88 -3.69
CA LEU A 278 0.36 -4.24 -4.17
C LEU A 278 0.29 -4.35 -5.69
N ARG A 279 1.25 -5.09 -6.24
CA ARG A 279 1.27 -5.51 -7.65
C ARG A 279 1.20 -7.03 -7.73
N ASN A 280 0.11 -7.52 -8.30
CA ASN A 280 -0.27 -8.92 -8.34
C ASN A 280 -0.04 -9.48 -9.77
N PRO A 281 1.01 -10.29 -10.00
CA PRO A 281 1.31 -10.79 -11.34
C PRO A 281 0.26 -11.82 -11.81
N GLY A 282 0.03 -11.85 -13.12
CA GLY A 282 -0.86 -12.80 -13.77
C GLY A 282 -0.87 -12.60 -15.28
N CYS A 283 -1.91 -13.10 -15.94
CA CYS A 283 -2.16 -12.87 -17.34
C CYS A 283 -3.62 -12.46 -17.60
N LEU A 284 -3.83 -11.76 -18.70
CA LEU A 284 -5.11 -11.20 -19.12
C LEU A 284 -5.55 -11.87 -20.42
N MET A 285 -6.84 -12.18 -20.50
CA MET A 285 -7.50 -12.72 -21.69
C MET A 285 -8.79 -11.93 -21.95
N VAL A 286 -9.01 -11.54 -23.20
CA VAL A 286 -10.23 -10.83 -23.61
C VAL A 286 -11.11 -11.76 -24.42
N THR A 287 -12.39 -11.81 -24.06
CA THR A 287 -13.44 -12.50 -24.82
C THR A 287 -14.41 -11.50 -25.44
N ASP A 288 -15.36 -11.99 -26.23
CA ASP A 288 -16.48 -11.21 -26.76
C ASP A 288 -17.43 -10.64 -25.68
N LYS A 289 -17.35 -11.13 -24.43
CA LYS A 289 -18.22 -10.69 -23.31
C LYS A 289 -17.47 -10.13 -22.10
N ARG A 290 -16.23 -10.56 -21.84
CA ARG A 290 -15.53 -10.30 -20.58
C ARG A 290 -14.04 -10.08 -20.79
N VAL A 291 -13.43 -9.39 -19.83
CA VAL A 291 -11.99 -9.39 -19.61
C VAL A 291 -11.70 -10.27 -18.41
N TYR A 292 -10.78 -11.21 -18.55
CA TYR A 292 -10.36 -12.12 -17.50
C TYR A 292 -8.95 -11.80 -17.04
N PHE A 293 -8.71 -11.90 -15.74
CA PHE A 293 -7.39 -11.89 -15.13
C PHE A 293 -7.16 -13.21 -14.41
N GLN A 294 -6.26 -14.02 -14.95
CA GLN A 294 -5.78 -15.26 -14.36
C GLN A 294 -4.55 -14.96 -13.51
N PRO A 295 -4.61 -15.13 -12.18
CA PRO A 295 -3.49 -14.81 -11.31
C PRO A 295 -2.32 -15.78 -11.49
N ALA A 296 -1.10 -15.30 -11.28
CA ALA A 296 0.08 -16.15 -11.22
C ALA A 296 0.23 -16.85 -9.88
N GLU A 297 1.01 -17.93 -9.86
CA GLU A 297 1.40 -18.68 -8.65
C GLU A 297 2.48 -17.95 -7.84
N VAL A 298 2.36 -16.63 -7.75
CA VAL A 298 3.15 -15.69 -6.95
C VAL A 298 2.21 -14.58 -6.50
N ASN A 299 2.19 -14.31 -5.20
CA ASN A 299 1.32 -13.36 -4.49
C ASN A 299 -0.18 -13.71 -4.53
N ASN A 300 -0.66 -14.33 -5.61
CA ASN A 300 -2.07 -14.68 -5.80
C ASN A 300 -2.34 -16.18 -5.67
N VAL A 301 -1.54 -16.90 -4.89
CA VAL A 301 -1.64 -18.36 -4.79
C VAL A 301 -3.02 -18.75 -4.26
N GLY A 302 -3.76 -19.52 -5.07
CA GLY A 302 -5.12 -19.95 -4.74
C GLY A 302 -6.19 -18.87 -4.89
N GLU A 303 -5.86 -17.68 -5.42
CA GLU A 303 -6.88 -16.72 -5.82
C GLU A 303 -7.66 -17.21 -7.05
N GLN A 304 -8.96 -16.95 -7.06
CA GLN A 304 -9.81 -17.27 -8.19
C GLN A 304 -9.61 -16.27 -9.33
N MET A 305 -9.84 -16.74 -10.56
CA MET A 305 -9.84 -15.89 -11.75
C MET A 305 -10.83 -14.73 -11.58
N ALA A 306 -10.36 -13.51 -11.83
CA ALA A 306 -11.21 -12.34 -11.82
C ALA A 306 -11.81 -12.12 -13.21
N SER A 307 -13.06 -11.66 -13.28
CA SER A 307 -13.72 -11.36 -14.55
C SER A 307 -14.45 -10.02 -14.52
N PHE A 308 -14.38 -9.29 -15.63
CA PHE A 308 -14.95 -7.96 -15.81
C PHE A 308 -15.88 -7.98 -17.03
N GLU A 309 -17.17 -7.75 -16.81
CA GLU A 309 -18.18 -7.85 -17.86
C GLU A 309 -18.20 -6.60 -18.73
N LEU A 310 -17.97 -6.77 -20.05
CA LEU A 310 -17.93 -5.68 -21.01
C LEU A 310 -19.29 -4.99 -21.16
N ALA A 311 -20.39 -5.72 -20.93
CA ALA A 311 -21.74 -5.15 -20.89
C ALA A 311 -21.96 -4.20 -19.70
N ARG A 312 -21.11 -4.24 -18.67
CA ARG A 312 -21.17 -3.36 -17.49
C ARG A 312 -20.02 -2.35 -17.43
N LEU A 313 -19.17 -2.33 -18.46
CA LEU A 313 -18.03 -1.41 -18.55
C LEU A 313 -18.54 0.02 -18.76
N LYS A 314 -18.28 0.89 -17.78
CA LYS A 314 -18.66 2.30 -17.80
C LYS A 314 -17.55 3.15 -18.40
N GLN A 315 -16.31 2.94 -17.97
CA GLN A 315 -15.14 3.71 -18.42
C GLN A 315 -13.94 2.79 -18.63
N LEU A 316 -13.10 3.14 -19.60
CA LEU A 316 -11.83 2.48 -19.88
C LEU A 316 -10.74 3.53 -20.00
N PHE A 317 -9.79 3.52 -19.07
CA PHE A 317 -8.75 4.54 -18.99
C PHE A 317 -7.39 3.97 -19.35
N LYS A 318 -6.68 4.65 -20.25
CA LYS A 318 -5.23 4.46 -20.40
C LYS A 318 -4.58 5.22 -19.25
N ARG A 319 -3.87 4.50 -18.38
CA ARG A 319 -3.27 5.02 -17.14
C ARG A 319 -1.75 4.97 -17.18
N ARG A 320 -1.14 5.67 -16.22
CA ARG A 320 0.29 5.52 -15.92
C ARG A 320 0.48 4.69 -14.66
N HIS A 321 1.47 3.82 -14.66
CA HIS A 321 1.96 3.16 -13.45
C HIS A 321 3.46 3.41 -13.32
N MET A 322 3.92 3.86 -12.14
CA MET A 322 5.32 4.23 -11.90
C MET A 322 5.87 5.19 -12.97
N LEU A 323 5.08 6.24 -13.30
CA LEU A 323 5.39 7.25 -14.33
C LEU A 323 5.45 6.72 -15.78
N ARG A 324 5.19 5.43 -16.04
CA ARG A 324 5.17 4.85 -17.39
C ARG A 324 3.74 4.70 -17.90
N HIS A 325 3.51 4.99 -19.19
CA HIS A 325 2.23 4.78 -19.85
C HIS A 325 2.02 3.29 -20.20
N THR A 326 1.94 2.43 -19.19
CA THR A 326 1.80 0.98 -19.38
C THR A 326 0.51 0.44 -18.79
N ALA A 327 -0.34 1.27 -18.19
CA ALA A 327 -1.50 0.79 -17.45
C ALA A 327 -2.85 0.99 -18.17
N LEU A 328 -3.81 0.15 -17.81
CA LEU A 328 -5.20 0.18 -18.24
C LEU A 328 -6.11 -0.01 -17.03
N GLU A 329 -7.09 0.87 -16.85
CA GLU A 329 -8.10 0.75 -15.80
C GLU A 329 -9.49 0.58 -16.39
N LEU A 330 -10.12 -0.54 -16.08
CA LEU A 330 -11.52 -0.84 -16.38
C LEU A 330 -12.36 -0.39 -15.19
N LEU A 331 -13.36 0.45 -15.38
CA LEU A 331 -14.31 0.84 -14.35
C LEU A 331 -15.72 0.42 -14.76
N LEU A 332 -16.35 -0.43 -13.94
CA LEU A 332 -17.71 -0.92 -14.17
C LEU A 332 -18.75 0.03 -13.54
N GLU A 333 -20.02 -0.15 -13.93
CA GLU A 333 -21.15 0.65 -13.44
C GLU A 333 -21.33 0.60 -11.91
N ASP A 334 -20.99 -0.52 -11.29
CA ASP A 334 -21.02 -0.72 -9.84
C ASP A 334 -19.78 -0.21 -9.11
N LYS A 335 -18.94 0.59 -9.79
CA LYS A 335 -17.69 1.16 -9.29
C LYS A 335 -16.56 0.16 -9.04
N THR A 336 -16.79 -1.12 -9.33
CA THR A 336 -15.70 -2.09 -9.32
C THR A 336 -14.73 -1.79 -10.45
N SER A 337 -13.44 -2.02 -10.20
CA SER A 337 -12.40 -1.72 -11.18
C SER A 337 -11.34 -2.79 -11.28
N GLY A 338 -10.78 -2.89 -12.49
CA GLY A 338 -9.60 -3.69 -12.80
C GLY A 338 -8.50 -2.78 -13.30
N TYR A 339 -7.48 -2.55 -12.49
CA TYR A 339 -6.29 -1.77 -12.85
C TYR A 339 -5.16 -2.73 -13.21
N PHE A 340 -4.64 -2.65 -14.43
CA PHE A 340 -3.65 -3.57 -14.97
C PHE A 340 -2.46 -2.83 -15.56
N ASP A 341 -1.26 -3.19 -15.13
CA ASP A 341 0.02 -2.73 -15.66
C ASP A 341 0.60 -3.76 -16.65
N PHE A 342 0.88 -3.32 -17.86
CA PHE A 342 1.38 -4.14 -18.97
C PHE A 342 2.90 -4.04 -19.07
N ARG A 343 3.53 -4.94 -19.85
CA ARG A 343 4.99 -4.86 -20.06
C ARG A 343 5.37 -3.69 -20.96
N SER A 344 4.51 -3.33 -21.91
CA SER A 344 4.76 -2.22 -22.81
C SER A 344 3.50 -1.43 -23.15
N ARG A 345 3.72 -0.23 -23.68
CA ARG A 345 2.65 0.64 -24.19
C ARG A 345 1.88 -0.02 -25.33
N GLU A 346 2.57 -0.74 -26.19
CA GLU A 346 2.04 -1.40 -27.37
C GLU A 346 1.07 -2.53 -26.97
N GLU A 347 1.45 -3.40 -26.03
CA GLU A 347 0.57 -4.45 -25.51
C GLU A 347 -0.72 -3.84 -24.91
N ARG A 348 -0.57 -2.77 -24.12
CA ARG A 348 -1.71 -2.04 -23.53
C ARG A 348 -2.61 -1.42 -24.60
N ASP A 349 -2.05 -0.81 -25.64
CA ASP A 349 -2.81 -0.19 -26.72
C ASP A 349 -3.53 -1.21 -27.59
N GLN A 350 -2.95 -2.40 -27.81
CA GLN A 350 -3.60 -3.52 -28.49
C GLN A 350 -4.82 -4.03 -27.71
N VAL A 351 -4.66 -4.31 -26.41
CA VAL A 351 -5.77 -4.76 -25.55
C VAL A 351 -6.86 -3.69 -25.42
N PHE A 352 -6.49 -2.41 -25.29
CA PHE A 352 -7.43 -1.30 -25.30
C PHE A 352 -8.27 -1.29 -26.58
N ALA A 353 -7.61 -1.38 -27.75
CA ALA A 353 -8.30 -1.37 -29.04
C ALA A 353 -9.25 -2.56 -29.18
N LEU A 354 -8.82 -3.75 -28.75
CA LEU A 354 -9.62 -4.96 -28.79
C LEU A 354 -10.91 -4.83 -27.97
N ILE A 355 -10.81 -4.30 -26.75
CA ILE A 355 -11.98 -4.05 -25.88
C ILE A 355 -12.93 -3.03 -26.52
N MET A 356 -12.38 -1.94 -27.08
CA MET A 356 -13.17 -0.87 -27.70
C MET A 356 -13.92 -1.29 -28.96
N GLN A 357 -13.42 -2.31 -29.67
CA GLN A 357 -14.07 -2.87 -30.87
C GLN A 357 -15.27 -3.77 -30.54
N GLN A 358 -15.47 -4.11 -29.25
CA GLN A 358 -16.57 -5.00 -28.88
C GLN A 358 -17.94 -4.35 -29.06
N PRO A 359 -18.98 -5.14 -29.44
CA PRO A 359 -20.32 -4.62 -29.70
C PRO A 359 -20.86 -3.81 -28.52
N GLY A 360 -21.34 -2.60 -28.80
CA GLY A 360 -21.91 -1.72 -27.77
C GLY A 360 -20.88 -1.03 -26.87
N VAL A 361 -19.63 -1.50 -26.79
CA VAL A 361 -18.63 -0.93 -25.87
C VAL A 361 -18.23 0.47 -26.32
N GLY A 362 -17.86 0.66 -27.59
CA GLY A 362 -17.44 1.96 -28.10
C GLY A 362 -18.51 3.06 -28.07
N GLN A 363 -19.80 2.72 -27.99
CA GLN A 363 -20.88 3.70 -27.82
C GLN A 363 -21.16 4.03 -26.34
N ARG A 364 -20.99 3.04 -25.44
CA ARG A 364 -21.30 3.19 -24.01
C ARG A 364 -20.13 3.78 -23.22
N VAL A 365 -18.91 3.34 -23.54
CA VAL A 365 -17.71 3.76 -22.84
C VAL A 365 -17.35 5.17 -23.28
N THR A 366 -17.24 6.08 -22.30
CA THR A 366 -16.80 7.45 -22.54
C THR A 366 -15.39 7.43 -23.12
N ARG A 367 -15.27 7.77 -24.42
CA ARG A 367 -14.02 7.72 -25.20
C ARG A 367 -13.05 8.86 -24.90
N SER A 368 -13.60 10.00 -24.48
CA SER A 368 -12.86 11.25 -24.34
C SER A 368 -13.09 11.81 -22.96
N MET A 369 -12.01 12.12 -22.26
CA MET A 369 -12.06 13.04 -21.13
C MET A 369 -12.07 14.45 -21.72
N ASP A 370 -13.15 14.79 -22.41
CA ASP A 370 -13.33 16.12 -23.01
C ASP A 370 -13.55 17.11 -21.87
N VAL A 371 -12.45 17.72 -21.44
CA VAL A 371 -12.43 18.65 -20.32
C VAL A 371 -13.26 19.89 -20.63
N GLU A 372 -13.28 20.35 -21.88
CA GLU A 372 -14.07 21.52 -22.26
C GLU A 372 -15.57 21.22 -22.22
N ALA A 373 -15.99 20.05 -22.71
CA ALA A 373 -17.39 19.64 -22.61
C ALA A 373 -17.84 19.51 -21.15
N GLU A 374 -17.06 18.84 -20.28
CA GLU A 374 -17.41 18.71 -18.85
C GLU A 374 -17.36 20.05 -18.11
N LEU A 375 -16.41 20.93 -18.44
CA LEU A 375 -16.38 22.31 -17.94
C LEU A 375 -17.67 23.06 -18.27
N ARG A 376 -18.16 22.97 -19.52
CA ARG A 376 -19.42 23.60 -19.91
C ARG A 376 -20.62 23.01 -19.16
N ARG A 377 -20.63 21.70 -18.92
CA ARG A 377 -21.68 21.05 -18.11
C ARG A 377 -21.66 21.54 -16.67
N TRP A 378 -20.48 21.68 -16.08
CA TRP A 378 -20.31 22.24 -14.74
C TRP A 378 -20.77 23.70 -14.66
N GLN A 379 -20.35 24.54 -15.61
CA GLN A 379 -20.78 25.95 -15.68
C GLN A 379 -22.30 26.12 -15.85
N ARG A 380 -22.96 25.18 -16.54
CA ARG A 380 -24.42 25.15 -16.68
C ARG A 380 -25.15 24.52 -15.48
N GLY A 381 -24.42 24.01 -14.48
CA GLY A 381 -25.00 23.34 -13.31
C GLY A 381 -25.59 21.95 -13.61
N GLU A 382 -25.20 21.31 -14.72
CA GLU A 382 -25.62 19.94 -15.05
C GLU A 382 -24.88 18.88 -14.22
N ILE A 383 -23.68 19.24 -13.75
CA ILE A 383 -22.89 18.47 -12.79
C ILE A 383 -22.49 19.40 -11.65
N ASP A 384 -22.40 18.83 -10.45
CA ASP A 384 -22.05 19.56 -9.24
C ASP A 384 -20.52 19.69 -9.07
N ASN A 385 -20.06 20.48 -8.08
CA ASN A 385 -18.63 20.73 -7.87
C ASN A 385 -17.87 19.43 -7.58
N TYR A 386 -18.43 18.55 -6.73
CA TYR A 386 -17.83 17.25 -6.45
C TYR A 386 -17.67 16.37 -7.68
N GLN A 387 -18.68 16.30 -8.55
CA GLN A 387 -18.64 15.51 -9.77
C GLN A 387 -17.61 16.05 -10.75
N TYR A 388 -17.51 17.38 -10.86
CA TYR A 388 -16.47 18.02 -11.67
C TYR A 388 -15.06 17.75 -11.13
N LEU A 389 -14.86 17.82 -9.80
CA LEU A 389 -13.60 17.43 -9.16
C LEU A 389 -13.27 15.95 -9.36
N ALA A 390 -14.27 15.06 -9.31
CA ALA A 390 -14.06 13.63 -9.57
C ALA A 390 -13.61 13.40 -11.02
N PHE A 391 -14.21 14.13 -11.95
CA PHE A 391 -13.81 14.15 -13.36
C PHE A 391 -12.37 14.66 -13.54
N LEU A 392 -12.01 15.81 -12.97
CA LEU A 392 -10.66 16.38 -13.07
C LEU A 392 -9.59 15.46 -12.48
N ASN A 393 -9.84 14.88 -11.32
CA ASN A 393 -8.96 13.87 -10.73
C ASN A 393 -8.74 12.70 -11.70
N THR A 394 -9.83 12.18 -12.27
CA THR A 394 -9.78 11.09 -13.23
C THR A 394 -9.02 11.49 -14.51
N ALA A 395 -9.22 12.71 -15.02
CA ALA A 395 -8.52 13.25 -16.20
C ALA A 395 -7.03 13.49 -15.95
N ALA A 396 -6.66 13.73 -14.69
CA ALA A 396 -5.28 13.87 -14.23
C ALA A 396 -4.62 12.54 -13.84
N ASP A 397 -5.17 11.40 -14.31
CA ASP A 397 -4.69 10.04 -14.02
C ASP A 397 -4.74 9.59 -12.55
N ARG A 398 -5.51 10.29 -11.71
CA ARG A 398 -5.71 9.87 -10.32
C ARG A 398 -6.70 8.72 -10.20
N SER A 399 -6.40 7.76 -9.33
CA SER A 399 -7.23 6.57 -9.07
C SER A 399 -7.08 6.11 -7.62
N VAL A 400 -8.14 5.54 -7.07
CA VAL A 400 -8.11 4.93 -5.73
C VAL A 400 -7.32 3.62 -5.67
N ASN A 401 -7.02 3.02 -6.81
CA ASN A 401 -6.18 1.83 -6.90
C ASN A 401 -4.68 2.15 -6.71
N ASP A 402 -4.29 3.42 -6.83
CA ASP A 402 -2.90 3.87 -6.66
C ASP A 402 -2.83 5.02 -5.64
N LEU A 403 -2.36 4.71 -4.42
CA LEU A 403 -2.26 5.70 -3.34
C LEU A 403 -1.26 6.84 -3.64
N THR A 404 -0.32 6.65 -4.57
CA THR A 404 0.62 7.71 -4.98
C THR A 404 -0.05 8.78 -5.83
N GLN A 405 -1.19 8.44 -6.41
CA GLN A 405 -2.02 9.27 -7.28
C GLN A 405 -3.48 9.23 -6.82
N TYR A 406 -3.73 9.24 -5.51
CA TYR A 406 -5.09 9.23 -4.98
C TYR A 406 -5.84 10.51 -5.38
N PRO A 407 -7.17 10.47 -5.59
CA PRO A 407 -7.96 11.67 -5.83
C PRO A 407 -7.81 12.71 -4.70
N VAL A 408 -7.73 13.99 -5.07
CA VAL A 408 -7.49 15.13 -4.17
C VAL A 408 -8.68 16.08 -4.23
N TYR A 409 -9.10 16.54 -3.06
CA TYR A 409 -10.17 17.52 -2.88
C TYR A 409 -9.67 18.67 -1.98
N PRO A 410 -10.17 19.90 -2.17
CA PRO A 410 -9.74 21.04 -1.35
C PRO A 410 -10.24 20.89 0.09
N TRP A 411 -9.50 21.43 1.06
CA TRP A 411 -10.16 21.94 2.27
C TRP A 411 -11.11 23.09 1.90
N VAL A 412 -12.36 23.01 2.34
CA VAL A 412 -13.37 24.05 2.08
C VAL A 412 -13.71 24.84 3.33
N ILE A 413 -14.03 24.15 4.42
CA ILE A 413 -14.34 24.76 5.71
C ILE A 413 -13.04 25.07 6.44
N SER A 414 -12.98 26.20 7.14
CA SER A 414 -11.89 26.58 8.04
C SER A 414 -12.32 26.66 9.51
N ASP A 415 -13.62 26.55 9.80
CA ASP A 415 -14.15 26.54 11.17
C ASP A 415 -14.53 25.12 11.62
N TYR A 416 -13.70 24.58 12.51
CA TYR A 416 -13.89 23.27 13.14
C TYR A 416 -14.09 23.37 14.66
N THR A 417 -14.35 24.58 15.18
CA THR A 417 -14.41 24.85 16.62
C THR A 417 -15.74 25.44 17.08
N SER A 418 -16.49 26.11 16.22
CA SER A 418 -17.77 26.71 16.58
C SER A 418 -18.87 25.68 16.84
N GLU A 419 -19.84 26.06 17.67
CA GLU A 419 -21.06 25.27 17.97
C GLU A 419 -21.97 25.10 16.75
N THR A 420 -21.96 26.09 15.85
CA THR A 420 -22.79 26.10 14.64
C THR A 420 -21.93 26.46 13.44
N LEU A 421 -22.19 25.80 12.31
CA LEU A 421 -21.57 26.10 11.03
C LEU A 421 -22.49 27.01 10.22
N ASP A 422 -22.10 28.27 10.06
CA ASP A 422 -22.80 29.24 9.21
C ASP A 422 -22.19 29.23 7.80
N LEU A 423 -22.94 28.77 6.82
CA LEU A 423 -22.49 28.72 5.42
C LEU A 423 -22.70 30.04 4.67
N ASP A 424 -23.36 31.02 5.28
CA ASP A 424 -23.52 32.36 4.74
C ASP A 424 -22.36 33.29 5.14
N ASP A 425 -21.59 32.94 6.18
CA ASP A 425 -20.40 33.67 6.61
C ASP A 425 -19.18 33.33 5.73
N PRO A 426 -18.59 34.29 5.00
CA PRO A 426 -17.36 34.07 4.25
C PRO A 426 -16.16 33.63 5.11
N ALA A 427 -16.13 33.94 6.41
CA ALA A 427 -15.04 33.56 7.31
C ALA A 427 -14.99 32.06 7.62
N THR A 428 -16.10 31.34 7.38
CA THR A 428 -16.17 29.88 7.51
C THR A 428 -15.40 29.15 6.41
N TYR A 429 -15.08 29.83 5.31
CA TYR A 429 -14.45 29.23 4.15
C TYR A 429 -12.94 29.50 4.11
N ARG A 430 -12.19 28.47 3.72
CA ARG A 430 -10.79 28.61 3.33
C ARG A 430 -10.67 29.44 2.05
N ASP A 431 -9.65 30.29 1.98
CA ASP A 431 -9.22 30.92 0.73
C ASP A 431 -8.73 29.86 -0.30
N LEU A 432 -9.58 29.57 -1.28
CA LEU A 432 -9.32 28.62 -2.37
C LEU A 432 -8.29 29.12 -3.40
N SER A 433 -7.92 30.40 -3.36
CA SER A 433 -6.91 30.96 -4.27
C SER A 433 -5.47 30.66 -3.85
N LYS A 434 -5.29 30.14 -2.64
CA LYS A 434 -3.99 29.86 -2.03
C LYS A 434 -3.80 28.37 -1.76
N PRO A 435 -2.59 27.82 -1.97
CA PRO A 435 -2.27 26.48 -1.48
C PRO A 435 -2.22 26.46 0.06
N ILE A 436 -2.29 25.26 0.65
CA ILE A 436 -2.29 25.09 2.13
C ILE A 436 -1.16 25.90 2.75
N GLY A 437 0.07 25.71 2.25
CA GLY A 437 1.28 26.33 2.78
C GLY A 437 1.26 27.86 2.81
N ALA A 438 0.41 28.50 2.00
CA ALA A 438 0.29 29.95 1.87
C ALA A 438 -0.88 30.56 2.68
N LEU A 439 -1.72 29.75 3.33
CA LEU A 439 -2.85 30.26 4.14
C LEU A 439 -2.39 31.08 5.34
N ASN A 440 -1.31 30.67 6.01
CA ASN A 440 -0.72 31.37 7.14
C ASN A 440 0.47 32.21 6.66
N ALA A 441 0.38 33.53 6.82
CA ALA A 441 1.38 34.47 6.33
C ALA A 441 2.77 34.29 6.97
N GLN A 442 2.83 34.02 8.29
CA GLN A 442 4.09 33.79 8.99
C GLN A 442 4.76 32.50 8.49
N ARG A 443 3.95 31.46 8.28
CA ARG A 443 4.42 30.19 7.73
C ARG A 443 4.93 30.33 6.30
N LEU A 444 4.22 31.11 5.49
CA LEU A 444 4.62 31.39 4.10
C LEU A 444 5.97 32.11 4.03
N GLU A 445 6.19 33.09 4.91
CA GLU A 445 7.46 33.81 4.99
C GLU A 445 8.63 32.87 5.29
N TYR A 446 8.46 31.88 6.17
CA TYR A 446 9.45 30.84 6.40
C TYR A 446 9.79 30.06 5.13
N PHE A 447 8.78 29.65 4.34
CA PHE A 447 9.02 28.94 3.08
C PHE A 447 9.75 29.82 2.05
N LYS A 448 9.42 31.11 1.96
CA LYS A 448 10.10 32.05 1.07
C LYS A 448 11.56 32.26 1.45
N GLN A 449 11.86 32.39 2.74
CA GLN A 449 13.24 32.48 3.23
C GLN A 449 14.04 31.21 2.95
N ARG A 450 13.40 30.04 3.11
CA ARG A 450 14.04 28.76 2.77
C ARG A 450 14.31 28.66 1.27
N LEU A 451 13.37 29.07 0.42
CA LEU A 451 13.52 29.07 -1.04
C LEU A 451 14.73 29.92 -1.47
N VAL A 452 14.84 31.15 -0.94
CA VAL A 452 15.94 32.08 -1.28
C VAL A 452 17.31 31.58 -0.81
N SER A 453 17.36 30.79 0.27
CA SER A 453 18.62 30.23 0.80
C SER A 453 19.05 28.91 0.14
N MET A 454 18.21 28.30 -0.70
CA MET A 454 18.59 27.09 -1.43
C MET A 454 19.64 27.42 -2.52
N PRO A 455 20.67 26.57 -2.70
CA PRO A 455 21.59 26.72 -3.82
C PRO A 455 20.82 26.52 -5.13
N ASP A 456 20.91 27.50 -6.04
CA ASP A 456 20.33 27.41 -7.37
C ASP A 456 21.40 26.88 -8.35
N PRO A 457 21.23 25.69 -8.95
CA PRO A 457 22.14 25.14 -9.95
C PRO A 457 22.32 26.04 -11.18
N GLY A 458 21.37 26.97 -11.43
CA GLY A 458 21.40 27.93 -12.53
C GLY A 458 21.93 29.32 -12.15
N ALA A 459 22.24 29.59 -10.88
CA ALA A 459 22.74 30.89 -10.47
C ALA A 459 24.20 31.09 -10.90
N PRO A 460 24.55 32.23 -11.55
CA PRO A 460 25.95 32.55 -11.81
C PRO A 460 26.73 32.63 -10.49
N PRO A 461 28.01 32.20 -10.45
CA PRO A 461 28.82 32.28 -9.24
C PRO A 461 28.82 33.73 -8.71
N PRO A 462 28.88 33.92 -7.38
CA PRO A 462 28.81 35.25 -6.79
C PRO A 462 29.89 36.14 -7.40
N ARG A 463 29.45 37.21 -8.09
CA ARG A 463 30.37 38.18 -8.69
C ARG A 463 31.12 38.91 -7.58
N PRO A 464 32.46 39.06 -7.67
CA PRO A 464 33.19 39.95 -6.78
C PRO A 464 32.67 41.40 -6.93
N PRO A 465 32.82 42.26 -5.90
CA PRO A 465 32.22 43.60 -5.87
C PRO A 465 32.72 44.49 -7.02
N PRO A 466 31.91 45.47 -7.49
CA PRO A 466 31.96 45.94 -8.86
C PRO A 466 33.04 47.01 -9.12
N LEU A 467 33.68 46.93 -10.28
CA LEU A 467 34.26 48.07 -10.99
C LEU A 467 33.42 48.37 -12.25
N ARG A 468 32.76 49.54 -12.21
CA ARG A 468 31.98 50.31 -13.22
C ARG A 468 31.59 49.72 -14.61
N ALA A 469 30.27 49.73 -14.82
CA ALA A 469 29.43 50.20 -15.96
C ALA A 469 29.34 49.50 -17.36
N ALA A 470 28.12 48.95 -17.59
CA ALA A 470 27.26 48.90 -18.80
C ALA A 470 27.53 47.90 -19.98
N PRO A 471 26.55 47.60 -20.87
CA PRO A 471 25.23 46.98 -20.63
C PRO A 471 24.86 45.82 -21.62
N HIS A 472 23.71 45.17 -21.35
CA HIS A 472 22.91 44.21 -22.16
C HIS A 472 23.33 42.73 -22.24
N VAL A 473 22.53 41.82 -21.66
CA VAL A 473 22.29 40.46 -22.21
C VAL A 473 20.86 39.98 -21.87
N ARG A 474 20.21 39.39 -22.88
CA ARG A 474 18.90 38.72 -22.89
C ARG A 474 18.86 37.51 -21.93
N MET A 475 17.75 37.32 -21.23
CA MET A 475 17.43 36.05 -20.54
C MET A 475 17.00 35.01 -21.60
N HIS A 476 17.82 33.98 -21.80
CA HIS A 476 17.39 32.73 -22.41
C HIS A 476 17.02 31.76 -21.29
N ALA A 477 15.87 31.09 -21.45
CA ALA A 477 15.43 29.97 -20.63
C ALA A 477 16.51 28.89 -20.64
N ALA A 478 17.18 28.69 -19.49
CA ALA A 478 18.22 27.69 -19.34
C ALA A 478 17.57 26.32 -19.08
N ALA A 479 17.76 25.45 -20.07
CA ALA A 479 17.57 24.02 -19.94
C ALA A 479 18.44 23.45 -18.80
N LEU A 480 17.82 22.52 -18.08
CA LEU A 480 18.33 21.65 -17.03
C LEU A 480 19.82 21.31 -17.21
N HIS A 481 20.66 21.74 -16.26
CA HIS A 481 22.02 21.22 -16.10
C HIS A 481 22.01 20.18 -14.97
N GLU A 482 21.74 18.93 -15.33
CA GLU A 482 21.69 17.74 -14.46
C GLU A 482 23.09 17.23 -14.03
N GLY A 483 24.07 18.12 -13.89
CA GLY A 483 25.47 17.72 -13.66
C GLY A 483 25.94 17.72 -12.20
N GLN A 484 25.14 18.20 -11.23
CA GLN A 484 25.64 18.45 -9.86
C GLN A 484 24.84 17.78 -8.73
N GLY A 485 23.75 17.06 -9.00
CA GLY A 485 22.98 16.37 -7.96
C GLY A 485 22.33 17.29 -6.90
N ILE A 486 22.30 18.61 -7.15
CA ILE A 486 21.64 19.59 -6.28
C ILE A 486 20.23 19.83 -6.84
N PRO A 487 19.16 19.61 -6.04
CA PRO A 487 17.79 19.81 -6.51
C PRO A 487 17.52 21.31 -6.74
N PRO A 488 16.67 21.68 -7.72
CA PRO A 488 16.26 23.06 -7.92
C PRO A 488 15.48 23.59 -6.69
N PRO A 489 15.49 24.91 -6.43
CA PRO A 489 14.77 25.50 -5.31
C PRO A 489 13.27 25.20 -5.33
N PHE A 490 12.68 25.00 -4.15
CA PHE A 490 11.25 24.71 -3.97
C PHE A 490 10.70 25.35 -2.69
N LEU A 491 9.40 25.65 -2.66
CA LEU A 491 8.72 26.12 -1.44
C LEU A 491 8.40 24.94 -0.53
N TYR A 492 7.89 23.84 -1.09
CA TYR A 492 7.33 22.72 -0.34
C TYR A 492 8.07 21.41 -0.60
N GLY A 493 8.70 20.85 0.44
CA GLY A 493 9.41 19.57 0.37
C GLY A 493 8.50 18.35 0.49
N THR A 494 7.27 18.55 0.97
CA THR A 494 6.22 17.53 1.08
C THR A 494 5.09 17.89 0.14
N HIS A 495 4.49 16.89 -0.50
CA HIS A 495 3.37 17.07 -1.43
C HIS A 495 2.02 17.03 -0.68
N TYR A 496 0.99 17.71 -1.21
CA TYR A 496 -0.34 17.82 -0.57
C TYR A 496 -1.17 16.53 -0.57
N SER A 497 -0.83 15.59 -1.42
CA SER A 497 -1.37 14.24 -1.47
C SER A 497 -0.19 13.31 -1.34
N THR A 498 -0.23 12.29 -0.48
CA THR A 498 0.79 11.24 -0.38
C THR A 498 0.10 9.95 0.09
N PRO A 499 0.66 8.76 -0.17
CA PRO A 499 0.12 7.52 0.40
C PRO A 499 -0.03 7.59 1.92
N GLY A 500 0.94 8.21 2.61
CA GLY A 500 0.88 8.43 4.05
C GLY A 500 -0.27 9.33 4.48
N TYR A 501 -0.59 10.38 3.72
CA TYR A 501 -1.70 11.29 4.00
C TYR A 501 -3.06 10.65 3.74
N VAL A 502 -3.20 9.88 2.66
CA VAL A 502 -4.42 9.13 2.36
C VAL A 502 -4.70 8.11 3.46
N LEU A 503 -3.69 7.35 3.85
CA LEU A 503 -3.82 6.36 4.91
C LEU A 503 -3.97 6.99 6.30
N PHE A 504 -3.42 8.19 6.53
CA PHE A 504 -3.68 8.96 7.75
C PHE A 504 -5.19 9.15 7.95
N PHE A 505 -5.93 9.56 6.91
CA PHE A 505 -7.38 9.67 6.98
C PHE A 505 -8.08 8.31 7.05
N LEU A 506 -7.62 7.33 6.27
CA LEU A 506 -8.29 6.03 6.10
C LEU A 506 -7.84 4.95 7.07
N VAL A 507 -7.07 5.28 8.11
CA VAL A 507 -6.50 4.28 9.03
C VAL A 507 -7.55 3.39 9.70
N ARG A 508 -8.78 3.90 9.90
CA ARG A 508 -9.90 3.16 10.52
C ARG A 508 -10.62 2.21 9.57
N THR A 509 -10.58 2.46 8.26
CA THR A 509 -11.21 1.61 7.23
C THR A 509 -10.20 0.76 6.45
N ALA A 510 -8.92 1.13 6.48
CA ALA A 510 -7.82 0.45 5.82
C ALA A 510 -6.58 0.25 6.72
N PRO A 511 -6.74 -0.29 7.95
CA PRO A 511 -5.65 -0.39 8.92
C PRO A 511 -4.48 -1.25 8.43
N GLU A 512 -4.74 -2.27 7.61
CA GLU A 512 -3.71 -3.15 7.06
C GLU A 512 -2.77 -2.43 6.11
N HIS A 513 -3.27 -1.46 5.33
CA HIS A 513 -2.45 -0.64 4.44
C HIS A 513 -1.55 0.29 5.26
N MET A 514 -2.08 0.88 6.34
CA MET A 514 -1.28 1.68 7.27
C MET A 514 -0.16 0.86 7.91
N LEU A 515 -0.49 -0.34 8.42
CA LEU A 515 0.50 -1.24 9.01
C LEU A 515 1.56 -1.65 7.97
N CYS A 516 1.17 -1.94 6.73
CA CYS A 516 2.12 -2.24 5.66
C CYS A 516 3.08 -1.06 5.42
N LEU A 517 2.55 0.16 5.31
CA LEU A 517 3.35 1.37 5.09
C LEU A 517 4.30 1.68 6.27
N GLN A 518 3.87 1.38 7.50
CA GLN A 518 4.57 1.69 8.75
C GLN A 518 5.25 0.45 9.37
N ASN A 519 5.63 -0.54 8.56
CA ASN A 519 6.40 -1.73 8.97
C ASN A 519 5.79 -2.49 10.17
N GLY A 520 4.47 -2.63 10.16
CA GLY A 520 3.72 -3.39 11.16
C GLY A 520 3.33 -2.62 12.41
N ARG A 521 3.45 -1.29 12.42
CA ARG A 521 3.04 -0.45 13.56
C ARG A 521 2.07 0.63 13.08
N PHE A 522 1.22 1.12 13.97
CA PHE A 522 0.58 2.41 13.74
C PHE A 522 1.59 3.53 14.02
N ASP A 523 1.32 4.73 13.51
CA ASP A 523 2.14 5.90 13.84
C ASP A 523 1.99 6.25 15.34
N ALA A 524 2.84 7.15 15.85
CA ALA A 524 2.69 7.68 17.19
C ALA A 524 1.30 8.31 17.35
N ALA A 525 0.64 8.06 18.47
CA ALA A 525 -0.74 8.49 18.71
C ALA A 525 -0.92 10.00 18.46
N ASP A 526 0.01 10.85 18.91
CA ASP A 526 -0.07 12.31 18.70
C ASP A 526 -0.01 12.75 17.22
N ARG A 527 0.46 11.87 16.32
CA ARG A 527 0.52 12.11 14.87
C ARG A 527 -0.60 11.43 14.09
N MET A 528 -1.43 10.63 14.75
CA MET A 528 -2.52 9.92 14.10
C MET A 528 -3.71 10.84 13.86
N PHE A 529 -4.57 10.48 12.91
CA PHE A 529 -5.80 11.22 12.66
C PHE A 529 -6.79 10.96 13.80
N TYR A 530 -6.97 11.93 14.69
CA TYR A 530 -7.90 11.78 15.82
C TYR A 530 -8.90 12.92 15.97
N SER A 531 -8.65 14.10 15.38
CA SER A 531 -9.54 15.25 15.51
C SER A 531 -9.51 16.11 14.27
N MET A 532 -10.69 16.54 13.79
CA MET A 532 -10.78 17.46 12.66
C MET A 532 -10.18 18.82 12.97
N ALA A 533 -10.43 19.35 14.18
CA ALA A 533 -9.92 20.64 14.60
C ALA A 533 -8.39 20.63 14.71
N SER A 534 -7.81 19.62 15.37
CA SER A 534 -6.35 19.48 15.44
C SER A 534 -5.71 19.26 14.07
N THR A 535 -6.39 18.53 13.17
CA THR A 535 -5.89 18.32 11.81
C THR A 535 -5.87 19.63 11.02
N TRP A 536 -6.94 20.42 11.10
CA TRP A 536 -6.99 21.75 10.49
C TRP A 536 -5.88 22.67 11.02
N GLU A 537 -5.71 22.72 12.35
CA GLU A 537 -4.66 23.53 12.97
C GLU A 537 -3.25 23.09 12.53
N SER A 538 -3.02 21.77 12.42
CA SER A 538 -1.76 21.24 11.90
C SER A 538 -1.52 21.69 10.45
N VAL A 539 -2.49 21.52 9.55
CA VAL A 539 -2.32 21.99 8.15
C VAL A 539 -2.25 23.51 8.04
N PHE A 540 -2.69 24.27 9.04
CA PHE A 540 -2.57 25.73 9.07
C PHE A 540 -1.21 26.21 9.59
N ALA A 541 -0.63 25.55 10.59
CA ALA A 541 0.56 26.04 11.30
C ALA A 541 1.84 25.21 11.08
N ASN A 542 1.75 23.90 10.85
CA ASN A 542 2.92 23.03 10.78
C ASN A 542 3.61 23.13 9.40
N HIS A 543 4.94 23.33 9.38
CA HIS A 543 5.74 23.43 8.15
C HIS A 543 5.83 22.13 7.35
N ALA A 544 5.64 20.98 8.01
CA ALA A 544 5.70 19.66 7.37
C ALA A 544 4.33 19.15 6.92
N ASP A 545 3.26 19.89 7.23
CA ASP A 545 1.88 19.46 6.98
C ASP A 545 1.21 20.31 5.91
N LEU A 546 1.12 19.74 4.71
CA LEU A 546 0.57 20.41 3.52
C LEU A 546 -0.64 19.66 2.95
N LYS A 547 -1.23 18.75 3.74
CA LYS A 547 -2.33 17.86 3.33
C LYS A 547 -3.51 18.63 2.75
N GLU A 548 -3.92 18.27 1.54
CA GLU A 548 -5.29 18.51 1.06
C GLU A 548 -6.19 17.31 1.42
N LEU A 549 -7.50 17.44 1.23
CA LEU A 549 -8.48 16.41 1.56
C LEU A 549 -8.61 15.33 0.46
N ILE A 550 -9.36 14.29 0.80
CA ILE A 550 -9.71 13.15 -0.07
C ILE A 550 -11.23 13.15 -0.34
N PRO A 551 -11.72 12.52 -1.43
CA PRO A 551 -13.15 12.55 -1.79
C PRO A 551 -14.11 12.05 -0.70
N GLU A 552 -13.64 11.20 0.21
CA GLU A 552 -14.41 10.64 1.32
C GLU A 552 -14.93 11.71 2.28
N PHE A 553 -14.32 12.90 2.31
CA PHE A 553 -14.81 14.05 3.09
C PHE A 553 -16.09 14.70 2.50
N TYR A 554 -16.49 14.32 1.30
CA TYR A 554 -17.61 14.92 0.56
C TYR A 554 -18.64 13.91 0.08
N ALA A 555 -18.35 12.61 0.18
CA ALA A 555 -19.29 11.56 -0.19
C ALA A 555 -19.10 10.29 0.65
N GLY A 556 -20.18 9.53 0.80
CA GLY A 556 -20.20 8.26 1.52
C GLY A 556 -20.80 8.37 2.92
N SER A 557 -20.59 7.32 3.72
CA SER A 557 -21.26 7.14 5.01
C SER A 557 -20.55 7.79 6.20
N GLY A 558 -19.31 8.26 6.01
CA GLY A 558 -18.45 8.72 7.11
C GLY A 558 -17.83 7.60 7.95
N LYS A 559 -17.90 6.32 7.52
CA LYS A 559 -17.33 5.17 8.24
C LYS A 559 -15.84 5.34 8.61
N PHE A 560 -15.05 6.00 7.77
CA PHE A 560 -13.62 6.23 8.04
C PHE A 560 -13.35 7.12 9.27
N LEU A 561 -14.37 7.80 9.79
CA LEU A 561 -14.30 8.60 11.01
C LEU A 561 -14.57 7.76 12.27
N GLY A 562 -15.16 6.57 12.15
CA GLY A 562 -15.49 5.69 13.27
C GLY A 562 -14.52 4.52 13.41
N ASN A 563 -14.17 4.14 14.64
CA ASN A 563 -13.32 3.01 14.97
C ASN A 563 -14.17 1.75 15.28
N THR A 564 -14.95 1.28 14.30
CA THR A 564 -15.88 0.16 14.48
C THR A 564 -15.19 -1.17 14.78
N ASP A 565 -13.93 -1.32 14.37
CA ASP A 565 -13.13 -2.53 14.60
C ASP A 565 -12.36 -2.50 15.94
N ASP A 566 -12.57 -1.46 16.76
CA ASP A 566 -11.87 -1.17 18.02
C ASP A 566 -10.35 -1.38 17.86
N LEU A 567 -9.79 -0.72 16.85
CA LEU A 567 -8.36 -0.69 16.57
C LEU A 567 -7.61 -0.07 17.74
N GLN A 568 -6.48 -0.66 18.10
CA GLN A 568 -5.60 -0.15 19.16
C GLN A 568 -4.68 0.93 18.58
N LEU A 569 -5.22 2.15 18.42
CA LEU A 569 -4.54 3.28 17.79
C LEU A 569 -3.57 4.03 18.74
N GLY A 570 -3.48 3.62 20.00
CA GLY A 570 -2.58 4.17 21.00
C GLY A 570 -3.21 5.22 21.93
N VAL A 571 -2.36 5.85 22.73
CA VAL A 571 -2.71 6.88 23.71
C VAL A 571 -1.77 8.06 23.49
N THR A 572 -2.33 9.28 23.40
CA THR A 572 -1.56 10.52 23.24
C THR A 572 -0.71 10.82 24.47
N GLN A 573 0.20 11.79 24.37
CA GLN A 573 0.98 12.30 25.50
C GLN A 573 0.10 12.90 26.60
N THR A 574 -1.10 13.38 26.25
CA THR A 574 -2.10 13.91 27.20
C THR A 574 -2.91 12.81 27.90
N GLY A 575 -2.66 11.53 27.57
CA GLY A 575 -3.37 10.39 28.15
C GLY A 575 -4.68 10.04 27.45
N GLN A 576 -5.00 10.69 26.33
CA GLN A 576 -6.20 10.41 25.56
C GLN A 576 -6.03 9.13 24.73
N ARG A 577 -6.87 8.12 24.98
CA ARG A 577 -6.96 6.94 24.12
C ARG A 577 -7.64 7.30 22.80
N LEU A 578 -7.02 6.92 21.69
CA LEU A 578 -7.56 7.19 20.36
C LEU A 578 -8.66 6.18 20.00
N GLY A 579 -9.81 6.70 19.59
CA GLY A 579 -10.99 5.94 19.17
C GLY A 579 -11.58 6.51 17.88
N ASP A 580 -12.86 6.87 17.91
CA ASP A 580 -13.50 7.65 16.84
C ASP A 580 -12.78 9.01 16.65
N VAL A 581 -12.88 9.57 15.45
CA VAL A 581 -12.39 10.92 15.16
C VAL A 581 -13.29 11.92 15.86
N GLU A 582 -12.69 12.85 16.59
CA GLU A 582 -13.39 14.00 17.16
C GLU A 582 -13.88 14.91 16.04
N LEU A 583 -15.20 15.04 15.98
CA LEU A 583 -15.88 15.91 15.02
C LEU A 583 -16.08 17.29 15.64
N PRO A 584 -16.21 18.33 14.80
CA PRO A 584 -16.55 19.67 15.27
C PRO A 584 -17.89 19.67 16.03
N PRO A 585 -18.11 20.61 16.96
CA PRO A 585 -19.36 20.68 17.72
C PRO A 585 -20.62 20.78 16.83
N TRP A 586 -20.50 21.43 15.66
CA TRP A 586 -21.60 21.56 14.70
C TRP A 586 -21.99 20.25 13.97
N ALA A 587 -21.22 19.17 14.12
CA ALA A 587 -21.48 17.88 13.48
C ALA A 587 -21.93 16.81 14.49
N ARG A 588 -23.13 16.27 14.30
CA ARG A 588 -23.71 15.29 15.23
C ARG A 588 -23.23 13.86 15.03
N SER A 589 -22.71 13.55 13.85
CA SER A 589 -22.23 12.21 13.47
C SER A 589 -21.31 12.32 12.25
N GLY A 590 -20.56 11.28 11.95
CA GLY A 590 -19.74 11.24 10.74
C GLY A 590 -20.56 11.49 9.47
N ARG A 591 -21.78 10.94 9.38
CA ARG A 591 -22.68 11.19 8.24
C ARG A 591 -23.13 12.65 8.14
N ASP A 592 -23.49 13.26 9.27
CA ASP A 592 -23.87 14.68 9.32
C ASP A 592 -22.69 15.59 8.97
N PHE A 593 -21.50 15.26 9.45
CA PHE A 593 -20.25 15.94 9.09
C PHE A 593 -20.02 15.93 7.57
N ILE A 594 -20.06 14.75 6.93
CA ILE A 594 -19.89 14.62 5.48
C ILE A 594 -20.97 15.38 4.71
N ALA A 595 -22.23 15.33 5.16
CA ALA A 595 -23.32 16.05 4.53
C ALA A 595 -23.10 17.58 4.58
N ARG A 596 -22.60 18.11 5.70
CA ARG A 596 -22.27 19.54 5.85
C ARG A 596 -21.04 19.94 5.05
N CYS A 597 -20.00 19.11 5.00
CA CYS A 597 -18.86 19.32 4.12
C CYS A 597 -19.29 19.35 2.65
N ARG A 598 -20.18 18.45 2.24
CA ARG A 598 -20.77 18.43 0.90
C ARG A 598 -21.59 19.69 0.63
N ALA A 599 -22.42 20.13 1.57
CA ALA A 599 -23.18 21.36 1.44
C ALA A 599 -22.26 22.60 1.30
N ALA A 600 -21.17 22.66 2.06
CA ALA A 600 -20.18 23.73 1.94
C ALA A 600 -19.47 23.72 0.58
N LEU A 601 -19.08 22.53 0.08
CA LEU A 601 -18.47 22.37 -1.25
C LEU A 601 -19.41 22.83 -2.37
N GLU A 602 -20.72 22.58 -2.24
CA GLU A 602 -21.73 22.99 -3.22
C GLU A 602 -22.29 24.39 -2.97
N SER A 603 -21.75 25.14 -2.02
CA SER A 603 -22.18 26.51 -1.74
C SER A 603 -21.90 27.44 -2.93
N ALA A 604 -22.66 28.54 -3.02
CA ALA A 604 -22.40 29.59 -3.98
C ALA A 604 -21.02 30.24 -3.78
N HIS A 605 -20.55 30.32 -2.52
CA HIS A 605 -19.24 30.85 -2.18
C HIS A 605 -18.11 30.06 -2.86
N VAL A 606 -18.18 28.73 -2.75
CA VAL A 606 -17.20 27.81 -3.34
C VAL A 606 -17.36 27.73 -4.85
N SER A 607 -18.58 27.62 -5.36
CA SER A 607 -18.84 27.55 -6.81
C SER A 607 -18.25 28.76 -7.55
N ALA A 608 -18.29 29.95 -6.94
CA ALA A 608 -17.71 31.17 -7.50
C ALA A 608 -16.16 31.21 -7.46
N ARG A 609 -15.47 30.31 -6.74
CA ARG A 609 -14.02 30.37 -6.47
C ARG A 609 -13.26 29.07 -6.70
N LEU A 610 -13.94 27.94 -6.87
CA LEU A 610 -13.32 26.62 -6.97
C LEU A 610 -12.32 26.52 -8.13
N HIS A 611 -12.57 27.23 -9.22
CA HIS A 611 -11.66 27.32 -10.36
C HIS A 611 -10.26 27.84 -9.95
N LEU A 612 -10.15 28.70 -8.93
CA LEU A 612 -8.87 29.20 -8.44
C LEU A 612 -8.05 28.10 -7.76
N TRP A 613 -8.70 27.16 -7.08
CA TRP A 613 -8.03 25.99 -6.51
C TRP A 613 -7.67 24.98 -7.60
N ILE A 614 -8.56 24.83 -8.60
CA ILE A 614 -8.28 23.99 -9.77
C ILE A 614 -7.03 24.50 -10.50
N ASP A 615 -6.82 25.81 -10.64
CA ASP A 615 -5.60 26.39 -11.22
C ASP A 615 -4.33 25.92 -10.50
N LEU A 616 -4.37 25.84 -9.17
CA LEU A 616 -3.23 25.43 -8.34
C LEU A 616 -2.92 23.93 -8.53
N ILE A 617 -3.95 23.09 -8.57
CA ILE A 617 -3.79 21.63 -8.54
C ILE A 617 -3.68 21.03 -9.93
N PHE A 618 -4.49 21.46 -10.89
CA PHE A 618 -4.61 20.87 -12.23
C PHE A 618 -4.29 21.85 -13.36
N GLY A 619 -4.42 23.15 -13.10
CA GLY A 619 -4.35 24.19 -14.13
C GLY A 619 -3.02 24.93 -14.20
N CYS A 620 -3.11 26.19 -14.60
CA CYS A 620 -1.96 27.00 -15.02
C CYS A 620 -0.98 27.38 -13.89
N LYS A 621 -1.39 27.30 -12.62
CA LYS A 621 -0.56 27.65 -11.44
C LYS A 621 0.11 26.44 -10.80
N GLN A 622 0.09 25.28 -11.47
CA GLN A 622 0.74 24.07 -10.95
C GLN A 622 2.26 24.12 -11.10
N ARG A 623 2.79 24.74 -12.17
CA ARG A 623 4.23 24.74 -12.50
C ARG A 623 4.73 26.10 -12.98
N GLY A 624 6.05 26.23 -13.07
CA GLY A 624 6.73 27.38 -13.68
C GLY A 624 6.56 28.69 -12.88
N ALA A 625 6.68 29.82 -13.58
CA ALA A 625 6.58 31.15 -12.97
C ALA A 625 5.22 31.38 -12.30
N ALA A 626 4.12 30.92 -12.91
CA ALA A 626 2.78 31.03 -12.35
C ALA A 626 2.63 30.29 -11.01
N ALA A 627 3.29 29.13 -10.84
CA ALA A 627 3.32 28.45 -9.56
C ALA A 627 4.15 29.21 -8.52
N LEU A 628 5.28 29.80 -8.91
CA LEU A 628 6.09 30.60 -7.99
C LEU A 628 5.32 31.86 -7.52
N ASP A 629 4.67 32.56 -8.45
CA ASP A 629 3.86 33.75 -8.15
C ASP A 629 2.64 33.41 -7.27
N ALA A 630 2.11 32.20 -7.39
CA ALA A 630 1.01 31.68 -6.59
C ALA A 630 1.46 30.95 -5.31
N ASP A 631 2.75 30.99 -4.98
CA ASP A 631 3.34 30.30 -3.82
C ASP A 631 3.11 28.78 -3.80
N ASN A 632 3.09 28.12 -4.97
CA ASN A 632 2.64 26.74 -5.19
C ASN A 632 3.73 25.81 -5.75
N LEU A 633 5.00 26.03 -5.39
CA LEU A 633 6.14 25.29 -5.93
C LEU A 633 6.58 24.12 -5.03
N PHE A 634 6.37 22.90 -5.50
CA PHE A 634 6.74 21.65 -4.79
C PHE A 634 8.11 21.13 -5.22
N TYR A 635 8.60 20.13 -4.48
CA TYR A 635 9.84 19.42 -4.79
C TYR A 635 9.80 18.85 -6.21
N HIS A 636 10.88 19.02 -6.98
CA HIS A 636 10.88 18.76 -8.43
C HIS A 636 10.47 17.32 -8.82
N LEU A 637 10.82 16.31 -8.01
CA LEU A 637 10.46 14.91 -8.28
C LEU A 637 8.95 14.63 -8.20
N THR A 638 8.17 15.54 -7.64
CA THR A 638 6.70 15.42 -7.61
C THR A 638 6.08 15.70 -8.98
N TYR A 639 6.76 16.43 -9.87
CA TYR A 639 6.23 16.79 -11.17
C TYR A 639 6.55 15.75 -12.25
N GLU A 640 5.55 15.51 -13.12
CA GLU A 640 5.69 14.64 -14.29
C GLU A 640 6.83 15.10 -15.21
N GLY A 641 7.60 14.13 -15.72
CA GLY A 641 8.63 14.33 -16.75
C GLY A 641 10.01 14.71 -16.21
N ASN A 642 10.15 14.92 -14.90
CA ASN A 642 11.42 15.31 -14.28
C ASN A 642 12.37 14.13 -13.96
N VAL A 643 11.91 12.88 -14.13
CA VAL A 643 12.75 11.68 -14.06
C VAL A 643 12.31 10.70 -15.14
N ASP A 644 13.19 10.42 -16.08
CA ASP A 644 13.06 9.28 -16.98
C ASP A 644 13.78 8.07 -16.37
N LEU A 645 13.01 7.19 -15.72
CA LEU A 645 13.56 6.00 -15.07
C LEU A 645 14.25 5.06 -16.07
N ASP A 646 13.84 5.09 -17.34
CA ASP A 646 14.37 4.21 -18.38
C ASP A 646 15.72 4.70 -18.92
N ALA A 647 15.99 6.01 -18.81
CA ALA A 647 17.26 6.62 -19.18
C ALA A 647 18.38 6.46 -18.12
N ILE A 648 18.05 6.01 -16.90
CA ILE A 648 19.03 5.85 -15.81
C ILE A 648 19.74 4.50 -15.93
N ASP A 649 21.03 4.49 -16.24
CA ASP A 649 21.82 3.26 -16.38
C ASP A 649 22.19 2.61 -15.04
N ASP A 650 22.41 3.39 -13.95
CA ASP A 650 22.78 2.83 -12.64
C ASP A 650 21.55 2.21 -11.93
N PRO A 651 21.54 0.87 -11.70
CA PRO A 651 20.44 0.21 -11.02
C PRO A 651 20.18 0.71 -9.59
N ARG A 652 21.20 1.24 -8.89
CA ARG A 652 21.06 1.78 -7.53
C ARG A 652 20.36 3.14 -7.55
N GLU A 653 20.77 4.01 -8.47
CA GLU A 653 20.15 5.32 -8.67
C GLU A 653 18.69 5.16 -9.11
N ARG A 654 18.44 4.26 -10.09
CA ARG A 654 17.08 3.92 -10.53
C ARG A 654 16.23 3.42 -9.37
N ALA A 655 16.74 2.49 -8.55
CA ALA A 655 16.00 1.97 -7.40
C ALA A 655 15.74 3.04 -6.32
N ALA A 656 16.68 3.98 -6.11
CA ALA A 656 16.51 5.08 -5.17
C ALA A 656 15.43 6.07 -5.66
N LEU A 657 15.46 6.45 -6.93
CA LEU A 657 14.47 7.34 -7.54
C LEU A 657 13.09 6.67 -7.65
N GLU A 658 13.02 5.38 -7.97
CA GLU A 658 11.77 4.61 -7.89
C GLU A 658 11.21 4.59 -6.47
N SER A 659 12.05 4.36 -5.45
CA SER A 659 11.62 4.39 -4.05
C SER A 659 11.13 5.78 -3.65
N GLN A 660 11.80 6.84 -4.10
CA GLN A 660 11.38 8.21 -3.85
C GLN A 660 10.08 8.54 -4.59
N ALA A 661 9.90 8.10 -5.84
CA ALA A 661 8.67 8.30 -6.61
C ALA A 661 7.49 7.47 -6.08
N ARG A 662 7.74 6.35 -5.40
CA ARG A 662 6.72 5.57 -4.68
C ARG A 662 6.33 6.19 -3.34
N ALA A 663 7.28 6.85 -2.67
CA ALA A 663 7.08 7.49 -1.37
C ALA A 663 6.53 8.92 -1.50
N ALA A 664 6.99 9.65 -2.51
CA ALA A 664 6.45 10.93 -2.95
C ALA A 664 5.19 10.68 -3.77
N ALA A 665 4.18 11.51 -3.62
CA ALA A 665 3.10 11.49 -4.59
C ALA A 665 3.52 12.19 -5.88
N VAL A 666 2.80 11.84 -6.92
CA VAL A 666 2.87 12.52 -8.21
C VAL A 666 1.86 13.68 -8.19
N ALA A 667 2.33 14.87 -8.54
CA ALA A 667 1.49 16.02 -8.85
C ALA A 667 0.53 15.63 -9.98
N ALA A 668 -0.63 16.27 -10.04
CA ALA A 668 -1.55 16.01 -11.15
C ALA A 668 -0.86 16.33 -12.49
N ARG A 669 -1.35 15.75 -13.60
CA ARG A 669 -0.90 16.16 -14.93
C ARG A 669 -1.17 17.67 -15.09
N GLY A 670 -0.12 18.46 -15.26
CA GLY A 670 -0.23 19.83 -15.75
C GLY A 670 -0.33 19.75 -17.26
N GLY A 671 -1.40 20.29 -17.84
CA GLY A 671 -1.56 20.28 -19.29
C GLY A 671 -0.39 20.99 -19.97
N SER A 672 0.26 20.33 -20.93
CA SER A 672 0.96 21.04 -21.99
C SER A 672 -0.09 21.80 -22.80
N ALA A 673 -0.38 23.05 -22.47
CA ALA A 673 -1.32 23.94 -23.17
C ALA A 673 -2.79 23.45 -23.39
N ASP A 674 -3.14 22.22 -23.02
CA ASP A 674 -4.41 21.57 -23.41
C ASP A 674 -5.37 21.25 -22.24
N LEU A 675 -5.15 21.84 -21.06
CA LEU A 675 -6.18 21.92 -20.01
C LEU A 675 -6.47 23.42 -19.82
N PRO A 676 -7.67 23.90 -20.23
CA PRO A 676 -7.99 25.33 -20.26
C PRO A 676 -8.03 25.96 -18.87
#